data_AF-A0A1C6MJ43-F1
#
_entry.id   AF-A0A1C6MJ43-F1
#
_cell.length_a   1.000
_cell.length_b   1.000
_cell.length_c   1.000
_cell.angle_alpha   90.00
_cell.angle_beta   90.00
_cell.angle_gamma   90.00
#
_symmetry.space_group_name_H-M   'P 1'
#
loop_
_entity.id
_entity.type
_entity.pdbx_description
1 polymer ?
#
loop_
_entity_poly.entity_id
_entity_poly.type
_entity_poly.pdbx_seq_one_letter_code
_entity_poly.pdbx_strand_id
1 'polypeptide(L)'
;MVWDRFAASDPGLLRLTAGLRTVSAIALTLVVLALLGTGVSHMVTGAMTAMTATFAVKDKLVRDQAVTLALGLPVSLAAMSLAALLNSRVVAGDLFFVVLIFAAVYFRRFGERATALGLIGFQIYFLALFVGAAPSALPALYLALAVGFGCSAVVRFGVVPETPQRVLTRLRDAFRMRLAQLVSVQIELLDAGPGQLEKVLDDMRLRTARLHEAALMIQGRLEEGTEDADKAALVQRRVADAEIATERLGMLLLNARSVERADTLTLHLPHAPVPLTGDWRPAEDDATIALRRDLKALHLLVSRPASLDGGTAVAHIRNRLLGYRDEERLPAAPSGIQDAFRGIGEAARAVLGLRLALDGPQDESDDSPATIRSREEFDAEDIALASSETPEDEDPAGLRRPTTRAAFQVSVGSVLAMIGGELLSDQRWYWAVLTCWVVFLNTASTGEILIKGYRRLLGTLLGAVAGVALAGLVGDHTWVSFALVLVFIFAMFFTAPLSYAVMSFFVTAMLGLLYTLLNSYSFDVLVLRIEETAIGAACGVIAAVLVLPVRTDRRTDELLGTVLERLGDVASAAVEQLSGGPASDLLSKARGLDTALDELRDSTNPLTYPITPLRGRRRTVRYLVALLETCAYHARSLAATAELVPHSRTIAADPRLHRAGQRIAHNIQVLAAHVEEEGARGEVESGASIASTLRDDGSGTEPSGTVTFRVLRHLQRLDEGVVGLARPLDVPVAERTDTKAVRD
;
A
#
# COMPACT_ATOMS: atom_id res chain seq x y z
N MET A 1 9.37 11.52 21.63
CA MET A 1 7.89 11.62 21.54
C MET A 1 7.40 12.40 20.31
N VAL A 2 7.80 13.66 20.07
CA VAL A 2 7.36 14.42 18.86
C VAL A 2 7.99 13.86 17.58
N TRP A 3 9.29 13.54 17.63
CA TRP A 3 9.99 12.89 16.51
C TRP A 3 9.41 11.48 16.28
N ASP A 4 9.16 10.68 17.32
CA ASP A 4 8.53 9.35 17.11
C ASP A 4 7.13 9.44 16.45
N ARG A 5 6.34 10.46 16.79
CA ARG A 5 5.03 10.71 16.13
C ARG A 5 5.19 11.18 14.68
N PHE A 6 6.18 12.02 14.41
CA PHE A 6 6.46 12.50 13.05
C PHE A 6 7.02 11.39 12.16
N ALA A 7 7.94 10.56 12.69
CA ALA A 7 8.46 9.35 12.04
C ALA A 7 7.35 8.31 11.78
N ALA A 8 6.39 8.18 12.70
CA ALA A 8 5.23 7.33 12.49
C ALA A 8 4.32 7.85 11.36
N SER A 9 4.23 9.18 11.19
CA SER A 9 3.38 9.81 10.16
C SER A 9 3.99 9.80 8.75
N ASP A 10 5.32 9.88 8.64
CA ASP A 10 6.08 9.89 7.37
C ASP A 10 7.26 8.89 7.45
N PRO A 11 6.99 7.57 7.35
CA PRO A 11 8.03 6.56 7.35
C PRO A 11 8.99 6.80 6.18
N GLY A 12 10.29 6.81 6.44
CA GLY A 12 11.30 7.12 5.43
C GLY A 12 11.57 8.61 5.20
N LEU A 13 10.81 9.51 5.84
CA LEU A 13 10.83 10.97 5.59
C LEU A 13 10.58 11.34 4.12
N LEU A 14 9.89 10.49 3.37
CA LEU A 14 9.72 10.63 1.92
C LEU A 14 8.91 11.87 1.56
N ARG A 15 7.91 12.22 2.37
CA ARG A 15 7.07 13.40 2.14
C ARG A 15 7.82 14.67 2.52
N LEU A 16 8.55 14.63 3.64
CA LEU A 16 9.42 15.73 4.07
C LEU A 16 10.50 16.04 3.02
N THR A 17 11.20 15.02 2.51
CA THR A 17 12.25 15.22 1.50
C THR A 17 11.67 15.76 0.19
N ALA A 18 10.53 15.23 -0.27
CA ALA A 18 9.86 15.73 -1.47
C ALA A 18 9.44 17.22 -1.34
N GLY A 19 8.86 17.59 -0.20
CA GLY A 19 8.47 18.97 0.10
C GLY A 19 9.68 19.91 0.19
N LEU A 20 10.70 19.53 0.97
CA LEU A 20 11.91 20.33 1.16
C LEU A 20 12.67 20.50 -0.16
N ARG A 21 12.84 19.44 -0.94
CA ARG A 21 13.50 19.49 -2.26
C ARG A 21 12.82 20.48 -3.18
N THR A 22 11.49 20.46 -3.25
CA THR A 22 10.76 21.35 -4.14
C THR A 22 10.86 22.81 -3.70
N VAL A 23 10.69 23.09 -2.41
CA VAL A 23 10.80 24.46 -1.89
C VAL A 23 12.22 25.00 -2.00
N SER A 24 13.23 24.20 -1.67
CA SER A 24 14.63 24.59 -1.82
C SER A 24 14.99 24.84 -3.29
N ALA A 25 14.48 24.03 -4.24
CA ALA A 25 14.70 24.25 -5.67
C ALA A 25 14.09 25.57 -6.14
N ILE A 26 12.84 25.84 -5.77
CA ILE A 26 12.14 27.08 -6.12
C ILE A 26 12.81 28.30 -5.49
N ALA A 27 13.12 28.24 -4.20
CA ALA A 27 13.80 29.33 -3.50
C ALA A 27 15.16 29.64 -4.12
N LEU A 28 15.96 28.62 -4.44
CA LEU A 28 17.24 28.78 -5.11
C LEU A 28 17.06 29.41 -6.51
N THR A 29 16.09 28.95 -7.30
CA THR A 29 15.79 29.55 -8.61
C THR A 29 15.41 31.01 -8.50
N LEU A 30 14.56 31.37 -7.54
CA LEU A 30 14.13 32.75 -7.32
C LEU A 30 15.31 33.65 -6.90
N VAL A 31 16.18 33.17 -6.00
CA VAL A 31 17.39 33.89 -5.59
C VAL A 31 18.31 34.14 -6.80
N VAL A 32 18.60 33.10 -7.60
CA VAL A 32 19.47 33.23 -8.77
C VAL A 32 18.88 34.20 -9.80
N LEU A 33 17.58 34.09 -10.10
CA LEU A 33 16.90 34.98 -11.05
C LEU A 33 16.78 36.42 -10.54
N ALA A 34 16.66 36.62 -9.23
CA ALA A 34 16.68 37.95 -8.61
C ALA A 34 18.07 38.60 -8.70
N LEU A 35 19.14 37.83 -8.45
CA LEU A 35 20.51 38.31 -8.60
C LEU A 35 20.85 38.67 -10.06
N LEU A 36 20.22 38.02 -11.03
CA LEU A 36 20.32 38.35 -12.45
C LEU A 36 19.47 39.57 -12.87
N GLY A 37 18.73 40.19 -11.94
CA GLY A 37 17.90 41.38 -12.21
C GLY A 37 16.72 41.10 -13.14
N THR A 38 16.20 39.87 -13.18
CA THR A 38 15.12 39.49 -14.09
C THR A 38 13.75 40.00 -13.61
N GLY A 39 12.84 40.25 -14.55
CA GLY A 39 11.47 40.66 -14.22
C GLY A 39 10.64 39.53 -13.57
N VAL A 40 9.55 39.91 -12.89
CA VAL A 40 8.67 38.99 -12.13
C VAL A 40 8.16 37.83 -12.98
N SER A 41 7.78 38.06 -14.24
CA SER A 41 7.31 36.99 -15.13
C SER A 41 8.36 35.89 -15.35
N HIS A 42 9.65 36.25 -15.43
CA HIS A 42 10.74 35.28 -15.58
C HIS A 42 10.99 34.51 -14.28
N MET A 43 10.85 35.18 -13.13
CA MET A 43 10.91 34.53 -11.81
C MET A 43 9.81 33.48 -11.65
N VAL A 44 8.57 33.81 -12.05
CA VAL A 44 7.44 32.86 -12.04
C VAL A 44 7.71 31.69 -12.98
N THR A 45 8.19 31.94 -14.20
CA THR A 45 8.58 30.89 -15.16
C THR A 45 9.63 29.95 -14.57
N GLY A 46 10.70 30.51 -13.99
CA GLY A 46 11.76 29.72 -13.36
C GLY A 46 11.24 28.89 -12.19
N ALA A 47 10.46 29.49 -11.29
CA ALA A 47 9.87 28.81 -10.14
C ALA A 47 8.95 27.65 -10.55
N MET A 48 8.04 27.87 -11.51
CA MET A 48 7.15 26.82 -12.01
C MET A 48 7.92 25.71 -12.75
N THR A 49 9.04 26.06 -13.40
CA THR A 49 9.93 25.09 -14.04
C THR A 49 10.64 24.22 -13.01
N ALA A 50 11.21 24.82 -11.96
CA ALA A 50 11.84 24.09 -10.86
C ALA A 50 10.84 23.17 -10.15
N MET A 51 9.61 23.64 -9.93
CA MET A 51 8.50 22.84 -9.40
C MET A 51 8.19 21.64 -10.30
N THR A 52 8.03 21.88 -11.60
CA THR A 52 7.73 20.84 -12.60
C THR A 52 8.84 19.80 -12.68
N ALA A 53 10.09 20.22 -12.77
CA ALA A 53 11.24 19.32 -12.81
C ALA A 53 11.34 18.44 -11.56
N THR A 54 11.07 19.01 -10.38
CA THR A 54 11.15 18.28 -9.11
C THR A 54 10.03 17.25 -8.95
N PHE A 55 8.85 17.54 -9.47
CA PHE A 55 7.67 16.67 -9.41
C PHE A 55 7.62 15.60 -10.51
N ALA A 56 8.04 15.95 -11.73
CA ALA A 56 7.95 15.08 -12.89
C ALA A 56 8.98 13.95 -12.84
N VAL A 57 10.21 14.26 -12.40
CA VAL A 57 11.32 13.30 -12.37
C VAL A 57 11.14 12.37 -11.17
N LYS A 58 10.61 11.18 -11.45
CA LYS A 58 10.35 10.11 -10.47
C LYS A 58 11.25 8.90 -10.65
N ASP A 59 12.20 8.96 -11.60
CA ASP A 59 13.13 7.86 -11.88
C ASP A 59 13.80 7.38 -10.59
N LYS A 60 13.97 6.06 -10.51
CA LYS A 60 14.38 5.40 -9.27
C LYS A 60 15.88 5.50 -9.03
N LEU A 61 16.68 5.32 -10.08
CA LEU A 61 18.14 5.43 -10.02
C LEU A 61 18.62 6.87 -10.21
N VAL A 62 19.65 7.27 -9.47
CA VAL A 62 20.25 8.62 -9.54
C VAL A 62 20.73 8.93 -10.97
N ARG A 63 21.31 7.94 -11.66
CA ARG A 63 21.75 8.08 -13.06
C ARG A 63 20.58 8.38 -13.98
N ASP A 64 19.48 7.65 -13.84
CA ASP A 64 18.30 7.85 -14.68
C ASP A 64 17.61 9.18 -14.39
N GLN A 65 17.57 9.60 -13.12
CA GLN A 65 17.10 10.94 -12.76
C GLN A 65 17.92 12.03 -13.46
N ALA A 66 19.25 11.88 -13.50
CA ALA A 66 20.12 12.85 -14.17
C ALA A 66 19.87 12.88 -15.68
N VAL A 67 19.71 11.71 -16.31
CA VAL A 67 19.38 11.60 -17.74
C VAL A 67 18.00 12.22 -18.04
N THR A 68 16.98 11.90 -17.24
CA THR A 68 15.62 12.43 -17.43
C THR A 68 15.57 13.94 -17.20
N LEU A 69 16.33 14.47 -16.24
CA LEU A 69 16.44 15.91 -16.01
C LEU A 69 17.17 16.61 -17.18
N ALA A 70 18.26 16.00 -17.69
CA ALA A 70 19.00 16.50 -18.83
C ALA A 70 18.19 16.48 -20.13
N LEU A 71 17.36 15.46 -20.35
CA LEU A 71 16.41 15.37 -21.46
C LEU A 71 15.17 16.27 -21.26
N GLY A 72 14.81 16.57 -20.00
CA GLY A 72 13.71 17.47 -19.67
C GLY A 72 13.94 18.90 -20.17
N LEU A 73 15.19 19.39 -20.12
CA LEU A 73 15.53 20.73 -20.61
C LEU A 73 15.26 20.91 -22.12
N PRO A 74 15.78 20.10 -23.07
CA PRO A 74 15.48 20.27 -24.48
C PRO A 74 13.99 20.07 -24.79
N VAL A 75 13.29 19.18 -24.09
CA VAL A 75 11.82 19.04 -24.21
C VAL A 75 11.12 20.32 -23.78
N SER A 76 11.53 20.94 -22.66
CA SER A 76 10.98 22.20 -22.18
C SER A 76 11.24 23.36 -23.15
N LEU A 77 12.44 23.43 -23.73
CA LEU A 77 12.79 24.45 -24.72
C LEU A 77 11.90 24.28 -25.96
N ALA A 78 11.78 23.07 -26.50
CA ALA A 78 10.94 22.78 -27.67
C ALA A 78 9.46 23.11 -27.41
N ALA A 79 8.92 22.71 -26.26
CA ALA A 79 7.55 23.01 -25.86
C ALA A 79 7.30 24.52 -25.75
N MET A 80 8.23 25.25 -25.13
CA MET A 80 8.18 26.72 -25.00
C MET A 80 8.28 27.42 -26.36
N SER A 81 9.19 26.99 -27.24
CA SER A 81 9.33 27.54 -28.60
C SER A 81 8.03 27.35 -29.38
N LEU A 82 7.46 26.15 -29.36
CA LEU A 82 6.29 25.82 -30.16
C LEU A 82 5.05 26.56 -29.66
N ALA A 83 4.88 26.66 -28.34
CA ALA A 83 3.81 27.48 -27.75
C ALA A 83 3.94 28.95 -28.15
N ALA A 84 5.14 29.54 -28.07
CA ALA A 84 5.35 30.94 -28.43
C ALA A 84 5.11 31.22 -29.92
N LEU A 85 5.48 30.30 -30.81
CA LEU A 85 5.23 30.41 -32.25
C LEU A 85 3.74 30.28 -32.59
N LEU A 86 3.05 29.34 -31.93
CA LEU A 86 1.64 29.05 -32.16
C LEU A 86 0.69 30.04 -31.44
N ASN A 87 1.20 30.89 -30.55
CA ASN A 87 0.41 31.92 -29.86
C ASN A 87 -0.39 32.81 -30.84
N SER A 88 0.17 33.11 -32.02
CA SER A 88 -0.52 33.89 -33.07
C SER A 88 -1.62 33.11 -33.83
N ARG A 89 -1.66 31.78 -33.72
CA ARG A 89 -2.57 30.89 -34.46
C ARG A 89 -3.35 30.02 -33.48
N VAL A 90 -4.33 30.60 -32.81
CA VAL A 90 -5.12 29.99 -31.72
C VAL A 90 -5.53 28.54 -32.04
N VAL A 91 -6.25 28.31 -33.13
CA VAL A 91 -6.73 26.97 -33.54
C VAL A 91 -5.59 25.95 -33.73
N ALA A 92 -4.45 26.37 -34.28
CA ALA A 92 -3.30 25.49 -34.48
C ALA A 92 -2.58 25.20 -33.16
N GLY A 93 -2.55 26.18 -32.25
CA GLY A 93 -2.08 26.02 -30.88
C GLY A 93 -2.92 24.99 -30.12
N ASP A 94 -4.25 25.12 -30.16
CA ASP A 94 -5.16 24.22 -29.45
C ASP A 94 -5.07 22.79 -29.97
N LEU A 95 -5.05 22.61 -31.29
CA LEU A 95 -4.88 21.29 -31.91
C LEU A 95 -3.54 20.66 -31.51
N PHE A 96 -2.45 21.44 -31.52
CA PHE A 96 -1.16 20.94 -31.05
C PHE A 96 -1.19 20.59 -29.56
N PHE A 97 -1.87 21.37 -28.72
CA PHE A 97 -1.98 21.10 -27.30
C PHE A 97 -2.70 19.78 -27.04
N VAL A 98 -3.77 19.47 -27.78
CA VAL A 98 -4.45 18.17 -27.73
C VAL A 98 -3.52 17.02 -28.16
N VAL A 99 -2.72 17.22 -29.21
CA VAL A 99 -1.73 16.22 -29.66
C VAL A 99 -0.64 16.00 -28.61
N LEU A 100 -0.16 17.08 -27.98
CA LEU A 100 0.82 17.02 -26.89
C LEU A 100 0.25 16.24 -25.69
N ILE A 101 -0.99 16.53 -25.31
CA ILE A 101 -1.76 15.80 -24.29
C ILE A 101 -1.80 14.32 -24.65
N PHE A 102 -2.22 13.97 -25.88
CA PHE A 102 -2.27 12.58 -26.32
C PHE A 102 -0.89 11.91 -26.20
N ALA A 103 0.16 12.53 -26.74
CA ALA A 103 1.52 12.01 -26.74
C ALA A 103 2.06 11.81 -25.31
N ALA A 104 1.82 12.78 -24.42
CA ALA A 104 2.28 12.74 -23.04
C ALA A 104 1.59 11.65 -22.19
N VAL A 105 0.38 11.20 -22.56
CA VAL A 105 -0.24 9.99 -21.94
C VAL A 105 0.18 8.72 -22.65
N TYR A 106 0.19 8.73 -23.98
CA TYR A 106 0.50 7.56 -24.80
C TYR A 106 1.92 7.04 -24.55
N PHE A 107 2.88 7.94 -24.42
CA PHE A 107 4.28 7.57 -24.17
C PHE A 107 4.57 7.10 -22.75
N ARG A 108 3.62 7.20 -21.80
CA ARG A 108 3.79 6.61 -20.45
C ARG A 108 4.08 5.11 -20.49
N ARG A 109 3.69 4.42 -21.56
CA ARG A 109 4.00 3.01 -21.82
C ARG A 109 5.50 2.69 -21.92
N PHE A 110 6.34 3.68 -22.20
CA PHE A 110 7.79 3.51 -22.33
C PHE A 110 8.52 3.74 -20.99
N GLY A 111 7.80 3.65 -19.87
CA GLY A 111 8.34 3.75 -18.51
C GLY A 111 8.27 5.14 -17.88
N GLU A 112 8.90 5.26 -16.72
CA GLU A 112 8.84 6.47 -15.88
C GLU A 112 9.47 7.69 -16.55
N ARG A 113 10.57 7.49 -17.27
CA ARG A 113 11.24 8.57 -18.02
C ARG A 113 10.31 9.22 -19.03
N ALA A 114 9.62 8.41 -19.84
CA ALA A 114 8.70 8.93 -20.83
C ALA A 114 7.48 9.62 -20.18
N THR A 115 7.03 9.09 -19.04
CA THR A 115 6.00 9.75 -18.22
C THR A 115 6.45 11.12 -17.70
N ALA A 116 7.69 11.22 -17.20
CA ALA A 116 8.28 12.46 -16.72
C ALA A 116 8.44 13.50 -17.84
N LEU A 117 9.00 13.10 -18.99
CA LEU A 117 9.17 13.98 -20.16
C LEU A 117 7.84 14.47 -20.71
N GLY A 118 6.82 13.60 -20.77
CA GLY A 118 5.46 13.98 -21.15
C GLY A 118 4.85 15.02 -20.20
N LEU A 119 5.04 14.82 -18.88
CA LEU A 119 4.56 15.76 -17.87
C LEU A 119 5.29 17.11 -17.94
N ILE A 120 6.61 17.11 -18.15
CA ILE A 120 7.41 18.33 -18.37
C ILE A 120 6.93 19.05 -19.62
N GLY A 121 6.80 18.37 -20.76
CA GLY A 121 6.35 18.98 -22.01
C GLY A 121 4.97 19.64 -21.86
N PHE A 122 4.01 18.92 -21.29
CA PHE A 122 2.67 19.45 -21.01
C PHE A 122 2.70 20.68 -20.08
N GLN A 123 3.41 20.60 -18.94
CA GLN A 123 3.46 21.69 -17.95
C GLN A 123 4.17 22.93 -18.49
N ILE A 124 5.22 22.76 -19.29
CA ILE A 124 5.96 23.89 -19.88
C ILE A 124 5.17 24.53 -21.02
N TYR A 125 4.44 23.75 -21.82
CA TYR A 125 3.50 24.30 -22.81
C TYR A 125 2.38 25.11 -22.13
N PHE A 126 1.79 24.55 -21.07
CA PHE A 126 0.82 25.25 -20.23
C PHE A 126 1.38 26.54 -19.63
N LEU A 127 2.62 26.50 -19.12
CA LEU A 127 3.32 27.67 -18.56
C LEU A 127 3.51 28.76 -19.62
N ALA A 128 3.82 28.38 -20.86
CA ALA A 128 3.96 29.31 -21.97
C ALA A 128 2.65 30.03 -22.30
N LEU A 129 1.51 29.33 -22.25
CA LEU A 129 0.18 29.92 -22.40
C LEU A 129 -0.14 30.85 -21.22
N PHE A 130 0.17 30.44 -19.99
CA PHE A 130 -0.08 31.22 -18.77
C PHE A 130 0.67 32.57 -18.75
N VAL A 131 1.94 32.58 -19.18
CA VAL A 131 2.78 33.78 -19.20
C VAL A 131 2.56 34.62 -20.47
N GLY A 132 1.87 34.09 -21.48
CA GLY A 132 1.69 34.75 -22.77
C GLY A 132 3.00 34.83 -23.56
N ALA A 133 3.73 33.72 -23.65
CA ALA A 133 5.05 33.67 -24.28
C ALA A 133 5.00 34.15 -25.74
N ALA A 134 5.87 35.11 -26.08
CA ALA A 134 6.05 35.62 -27.44
C ALA A 134 7.44 35.25 -27.97
N PRO A 135 7.62 35.13 -29.30
CA PRO A 135 8.92 34.77 -29.89
C PRO A 135 10.07 35.70 -29.48
N SER A 136 9.79 36.98 -29.24
CA SER A 136 10.77 37.97 -28.77
C SER A 136 11.24 37.74 -27.33
N ALA A 137 10.41 37.12 -26.48
CA ALA A 137 10.74 36.84 -25.08
C ALA A 137 11.47 35.48 -24.90
N LEU A 138 11.59 34.67 -25.96
CA LEU A 138 12.17 33.32 -25.89
C LEU A 138 13.57 33.27 -25.27
N PRO A 139 14.53 34.15 -25.61
CA PRO A 139 15.87 34.07 -25.02
C PRO A 139 15.86 34.18 -23.49
N ALA A 140 15.05 35.10 -22.96
CA ALA A 140 14.93 35.31 -21.52
C ALA A 140 14.14 34.17 -20.84
N LEU A 141 13.13 33.61 -21.52
CA LEU A 141 12.41 32.44 -21.04
C LEU A 141 13.31 31.19 -21.03
N TYR A 142 14.16 30.99 -22.03
CA TYR A 142 15.13 29.89 -22.05
C TYR A 142 16.14 30.00 -20.91
N LEU A 143 16.61 31.22 -20.60
CA LEU A 143 17.44 31.45 -19.43
C LEU A 143 16.70 31.04 -18.14
N ALA A 144 15.44 31.45 -17.97
CA ALA A 144 14.64 31.06 -16.82
C ALA A 144 14.43 29.54 -16.72
N LEU A 145 14.19 28.86 -17.84
CA LEU A 145 14.08 27.40 -17.90
C LEU A 145 15.40 26.72 -17.50
N ALA A 146 16.51 27.16 -18.07
CA ALA A 146 17.85 26.61 -17.79
C ALA A 146 18.23 26.81 -16.31
N VAL A 147 17.96 27.98 -15.74
CA VAL A 147 18.17 28.24 -14.30
C VAL A 147 17.27 27.36 -13.45
N GLY A 148 15.99 27.20 -13.80
CA GLY A 148 15.05 26.33 -13.08
C GLY A 148 15.51 24.86 -13.04
N PHE A 149 15.88 24.30 -14.20
CA PHE A 149 16.43 22.94 -14.28
C PHE A 149 17.78 22.80 -13.55
N GLY A 150 18.68 23.78 -13.70
CA GLY A 150 19.98 23.79 -13.02
C GLY A 150 19.86 23.83 -11.51
N CYS A 151 19.01 24.72 -10.97
CA CYS A 151 18.73 24.78 -9.53
C CYS A 151 18.07 23.49 -9.03
N SER A 152 17.13 22.93 -9.79
CA SER A 152 16.53 21.63 -9.46
C SER A 152 17.58 20.52 -9.41
N ALA A 153 18.54 20.49 -10.34
CA ALA A 153 19.66 19.55 -10.32
C ALA A 153 20.54 19.73 -9.08
N VAL A 154 20.95 20.96 -8.78
CA VAL A 154 21.78 21.29 -7.60
C VAL A 154 21.10 20.87 -6.31
N VAL A 155 19.80 21.15 -6.17
CA VAL A 155 19.07 20.77 -4.96
C VAL A 155 18.87 19.26 -4.88
N ARG A 156 18.55 18.60 -6.00
CA ARG A 156 18.32 17.15 -6.03
C ARG A 156 19.57 16.32 -5.78
N PHE A 157 20.71 16.72 -6.33
CA PHE A 157 21.96 15.94 -6.23
C PHE A 157 22.92 16.45 -5.15
N GLY A 158 22.83 17.73 -4.76
CA GLY A 158 23.73 18.36 -3.79
C GLY A 158 23.10 18.65 -2.43
N VAL A 159 21.95 19.33 -2.39
CA VAL A 159 21.37 19.85 -1.12
C VAL A 159 20.53 18.80 -0.40
N VAL A 160 19.63 18.12 -1.12
CA VAL A 160 18.74 17.08 -0.59
C VAL A 160 18.90 15.79 -1.40
N PRO A 161 20.10 15.14 -1.36
CA PRO A 161 20.36 13.92 -2.11
C PRO A 161 19.55 12.74 -1.56
N GLU A 162 18.68 12.21 -2.40
CA GLU A 162 17.85 11.04 -2.14
C GLU A 162 18.44 9.83 -2.88
N THR A 163 19.20 9.00 -2.17
CA THR A 163 19.71 7.75 -2.73
C THR A 163 18.77 6.60 -2.38
N PRO A 164 18.52 5.65 -3.31
CA PRO A 164 17.69 4.48 -3.05
C PRO A 164 18.10 3.72 -1.77
N GLN A 165 19.41 3.61 -1.54
CA GLN A 165 19.94 2.94 -0.35
C GLN A 165 19.50 3.66 0.94
N ARG A 166 19.58 5.00 0.99
CA ARG A 166 19.19 5.77 2.19
C ARG A 166 17.70 5.66 2.47
N VAL A 167 16.87 5.70 1.42
CA VAL A 167 15.42 5.53 1.55
C VAL A 167 15.12 4.14 2.11
N LEU A 168 15.73 3.10 1.54
CA LEU A 168 15.54 1.73 1.97
C LEU A 168 16.00 1.53 3.43
N THR A 169 17.15 2.07 3.83
CA THR A 169 17.60 2.04 5.24
C THR A 169 16.59 2.71 6.17
N ARG A 170 16.05 3.88 5.81
CA ARG A 170 15.04 4.55 6.65
C ARG A 170 13.72 3.79 6.73
N LEU A 171 13.29 3.13 5.64
CA LEU A 171 12.10 2.28 5.64
C LEU A 171 12.30 1.04 6.51
N ARG A 172 13.48 0.41 6.42
CA ARG A 172 13.90 -0.70 7.30
C ARG A 172 13.90 -0.29 8.78
N ASP A 173 14.45 0.86 9.11
CA ASP A 173 14.41 1.42 10.46
C ASP A 173 12.98 1.70 10.94
N ALA A 174 12.14 2.27 10.07
CA ALA A 174 10.74 2.53 10.38
C ALA A 174 9.96 1.23 10.63
N PHE A 175 10.19 0.19 9.81
CA PHE A 175 9.60 -1.14 10.02
C PHE A 175 10.03 -1.73 11.36
N ARG A 176 11.33 -1.72 11.67
CA ARG A 176 11.86 -2.19 12.97
C ARG A 176 11.24 -1.45 14.16
N MET A 177 11.08 -0.13 14.07
CA MET A 177 10.43 0.67 15.11
C MET A 177 8.94 0.34 15.26
N ARG A 178 8.22 0.12 14.14
CA ARG A 178 6.81 -0.31 14.16
C ARG A 178 6.66 -1.72 14.74
N LEU A 179 7.59 -2.62 14.45
CA LEU A 179 7.66 -3.96 15.03
C LEU A 179 7.86 -3.89 16.55
N ALA A 180 8.81 -3.07 17.02
CA ALA A 180 9.03 -2.84 18.45
C ALA A 180 7.78 -2.26 19.14
N GLN A 181 7.09 -1.33 18.46
CA GLN A 181 5.84 -0.76 18.95
C GLN A 181 4.71 -1.80 19.06
N LEU A 182 4.63 -2.75 18.13
CA LEU A 182 3.65 -3.84 18.19
C LEU A 182 3.94 -4.77 19.38
N VAL A 183 5.21 -5.18 19.56
CA VAL A 183 5.64 -6.00 20.72
C VAL A 183 5.39 -5.24 22.04
N SER A 184 5.55 -3.91 22.07
CA SER A 184 5.22 -3.10 23.25
C SER A 184 3.73 -3.19 23.62
N VAL A 185 2.82 -3.16 22.63
CA VAL A 185 1.38 -3.32 22.90
C VAL A 185 1.04 -4.76 23.27
N GLN A 186 1.75 -5.74 22.76
CA GLN A 186 1.61 -7.14 23.20
C GLN A 186 2.03 -7.33 24.68
N ILE A 187 3.01 -6.56 25.16
CA ILE A 187 3.34 -6.51 26.59
C ILE A 187 2.19 -5.86 27.38
N GLU A 188 1.64 -4.74 26.89
CA GLU A 188 0.47 -4.09 27.51
C GLU A 188 -0.76 -5.02 27.51
N LEU A 189 -0.94 -5.83 26.46
CA LEU A 189 -1.99 -6.83 26.36
C LEU A 189 -1.87 -7.87 27.46
N LEU A 190 -0.69 -8.23 27.96
CA LEU A 190 -0.58 -9.16 29.09
C LEU A 190 -1.13 -8.55 30.40
N ASP A 191 -0.99 -7.22 30.53
CA ASP A 191 -1.25 -6.45 31.75
C ASP A 191 -2.64 -5.79 31.79
N ALA A 192 -3.32 -5.69 30.65
CA ALA A 192 -4.56 -4.94 30.52
C ALA A 192 -5.71 -5.58 31.33
N GLY A 193 -6.28 -4.86 32.29
CA GLY A 193 -7.51 -5.26 32.97
C GLY A 193 -8.74 -5.25 32.04
N PRO A 194 -9.89 -5.80 32.47
CA PRO A 194 -11.08 -5.95 31.64
C PRO A 194 -11.60 -4.63 31.04
N GLY A 195 -11.49 -3.51 31.78
CA GLY A 195 -11.89 -2.19 31.29
C GLY A 195 -10.91 -1.51 30.31
N GLN A 196 -9.71 -2.08 30.10
CA GLN A 196 -8.69 -1.54 29.19
C GLN A 196 -8.47 -2.44 27.96
N LEU A 197 -8.96 -3.68 27.99
CA LEU A 197 -8.72 -4.69 26.96
C LEU A 197 -9.17 -4.23 25.57
N GLU A 198 -10.36 -3.66 25.45
CA GLU A 198 -10.89 -3.19 24.17
C GLU A 198 -9.99 -2.11 23.54
N LYS A 199 -9.53 -1.15 24.35
CA LYS A 199 -8.60 -0.11 23.91
C LYS A 199 -7.25 -0.68 23.46
N VAL A 200 -6.72 -1.66 24.20
CA VAL A 200 -5.44 -2.30 23.86
C VAL A 200 -5.56 -3.14 22.58
N LEU A 201 -6.70 -3.79 22.35
CA LEU A 201 -6.98 -4.50 21.11
C LEU A 201 -7.10 -3.53 19.92
N ASP A 202 -7.75 -2.38 20.09
CA ASP A 202 -7.79 -1.32 19.06
C ASP A 202 -6.40 -0.76 18.75
N ASP A 203 -5.58 -0.52 19.77
CA ASP A 203 -4.19 -0.08 19.60
C ASP A 203 -3.34 -1.17 18.91
N MET A 204 -3.59 -2.45 19.19
CA MET A 204 -2.93 -3.58 18.53
C MET A 204 -3.31 -3.65 17.04
N ARG A 205 -4.61 -3.57 16.70
CA ARG A 205 -5.12 -3.50 15.32
C ARG A 205 -4.45 -2.38 14.52
N LEU A 206 -4.40 -1.18 15.10
CA LEU A 206 -3.79 -0.02 14.49
C LEU A 206 -2.29 -0.23 14.23
N ARG A 207 -1.58 -0.86 15.16
CA ARG A 207 -0.13 -1.11 15.04
C ARG A 207 0.18 -2.23 14.05
N THR A 208 -0.62 -3.29 13.97
CA THR A 208 -0.52 -4.32 12.93
C THR A 208 -0.72 -3.73 11.55
N ALA A 209 -1.78 -2.93 11.35
CA ALA A 209 -2.03 -2.26 10.07
C ALA A 209 -0.87 -1.32 9.65
N ARG A 210 -0.26 -0.61 10.60
CA ARG A 210 0.92 0.22 10.34
C ARG A 210 2.16 -0.62 10.03
N LEU A 211 2.36 -1.76 10.69
CA LEU A 211 3.48 -2.65 10.40
C LEU A 211 3.40 -3.17 8.96
N HIS A 212 2.23 -3.65 8.57
CA HIS A 212 1.90 -4.08 7.22
C HIS A 212 2.13 -2.99 6.17
N GLU A 213 1.66 -1.77 6.43
CA GLU A 213 1.90 -0.61 5.56
C GLU A 213 3.40 -0.35 5.33
N ALA A 214 4.24 -0.55 6.36
CA ALA A 214 5.69 -0.41 6.22
C ALA A 214 6.33 -1.58 5.45
N ALA A 215 5.81 -2.80 5.58
CA ALA A 215 6.24 -3.94 4.78
C ALA A 215 5.97 -3.70 3.29
N LEU A 216 4.75 -3.25 2.94
CA LEU A 216 4.37 -2.91 1.57
C LEU A 216 5.24 -1.78 0.99
N MET A 217 5.57 -0.76 1.79
CA MET A 217 6.51 0.30 1.36
C MET A 217 7.92 -0.24 1.07
N ILE A 218 8.39 -1.24 1.81
CA ILE A 218 9.69 -1.89 1.55
C ILE A 218 9.60 -2.72 0.26
N GLN A 219 8.57 -3.55 0.11
CA GLN A 219 8.33 -4.37 -1.07
C GLN A 219 8.26 -3.53 -2.34
N GLY A 220 7.38 -2.52 -2.38
CA GLY A 220 7.24 -1.65 -3.54
C GLY A 220 8.50 -0.85 -3.86
N ARG A 221 9.47 -0.74 -2.94
CA ARG A 221 10.80 -0.16 -3.26
C ARG A 221 11.80 -1.20 -3.75
N LEU A 222 11.69 -2.44 -3.27
CA LEU A 222 12.58 -3.54 -3.64
C LEU A 222 12.29 -4.05 -5.05
N GLU A 223 11.02 -4.26 -5.40
CA GLU A 223 10.55 -4.62 -6.75
C GLU A 223 10.96 -3.58 -7.79
N GLU A 224 11.00 -2.32 -7.35
CA GLU A 224 11.16 -1.19 -8.24
C GLU A 224 12.63 -0.77 -8.45
N GLY A 225 13.51 -0.95 -7.45
CA GLY A 225 14.76 -0.20 -7.38
C GLY A 225 16.03 -0.99 -7.01
N THR A 226 15.98 -2.33 -6.93
CA THR A 226 17.15 -3.14 -6.57
C THR A 226 17.75 -3.77 -7.84
N GLU A 227 19.07 -3.61 -8.06
CA GLU A 227 19.78 -4.26 -9.19
C GLU A 227 19.91 -5.78 -9.01
N ASP A 228 19.62 -6.29 -7.81
CA ASP A 228 19.79 -7.67 -7.37
C ASP A 228 18.44 -8.23 -6.89
N ALA A 229 17.74 -8.93 -7.79
CA ALA A 229 16.39 -9.46 -7.57
C ALA A 229 16.35 -10.48 -6.41
N ASP A 230 17.42 -11.26 -6.26
CA ASP A 230 17.52 -12.30 -5.23
C ASP A 230 17.59 -11.67 -3.83
N LYS A 231 18.39 -10.61 -3.66
CA LYS A 231 18.43 -9.85 -2.40
C LYS A 231 17.11 -9.15 -2.10
N ALA A 232 16.40 -8.67 -3.11
CA ALA A 232 15.09 -8.07 -2.95
C ALA A 232 14.06 -9.09 -2.44
N ALA A 233 13.97 -10.25 -3.09
CA ALA A 233 13.09 -11.35 -2.68
C ALA A 233 13.39 -11.84 -1.27
N LEU A 234 14.69 -11.97 -0.93
CA LEU A 234 15.13 -12.36 0.40
C LEU A 234 14.69 -11.35 1.47
N VAL A 235 14.95 -10.05 1.27
CA VAL A 235 14.53 -9.01 2.23
C VAL A 235 13.01 -8.97 2.37
N GLN A 236 12.26 -9.08 1.27
CA GLN A 236 10.80 -9.14 1.29
C GLN A 236 10.29 -10.31 2.12
N ARG A 237 10.85 -11.51 1.90
CA ARG A 237 10.56 -12.70 2.70
C ARG A 237 10.81 -12.46 4.19
N ARG A 238 11.98 -11.95 4.57
CA ARG A 238 12.31 -11.74 6.00
C ARG A 238 11.43 -10.68 6.67
N VAL A 239 11.02 -9.65 5.93
CA VAL A 239 10.05 -8.65 6.40
C VAL A 239 8.69 -9.30 6.66
N ALA A 240 8.20 -10.11 5.74
CA ALA A 240 6.93 -10.84 5.88
C ALA A 240 6.98 -11.86 7.05
N ASP A 241 8.06 -12.63 7.17
CA ASP A 241 8.25 -13.60 8.26
C ASP A 241 8.18 -12.89 9.63
N ALA A 242 8.81 -11.72 9.76
CA ALA A 242 8.80 -10.92 10.99
C ALA A 242 7.41 -10.35 11.33
N GLU A 243 6.67 -9.92 10.32
CA GLU A 243 5.28 -9.46 10.46
C GLU A 243 4.37 -10.60 10.94
N ILE A 244 4.37 -11.73 10.23
CA ILE A 244 3.52 -12.89 10.53
C ILE A 244 3.84 -13.46 11.91
N ALA A 245 5.12 -13.64 12.25
CA ALA A 245 5.51 -14.19 13.55
C ALA A 245 5.07 -13.27 14.70
N THR A 246 5.18 -11.95 14.52
CA THR A 246 4.78 -10.99 15.55
C THR A 246 3.25 -10.89 15.66
N GLU A 247 2.51 -10.93 14.55
CA GLU A 247 1.06 -10.98 14.58
C GLU A 247 0.55 -12.26 15.27
N ARG A 248 1.13 -13.41 14.92
CA ARG A 248 0.84 -14.70 15.56
C ARG A 248 1.11 -14.65 17.06
N LEU A 249 2.22 -14.05 17.50
CA LEU A 249 2.51 -13.86 18.92
C LEU A 249 1.38 -13.12 19.65
N GLY A 250 0.80 -12.10 19.02
CA GLY A 250 -0.35 -11.37 19.56
C GLY A 250 -1.59 -12.26 19.77
N MET A 251 -1.90 -13.13 18.80
CA MET A 251 -2.98 -14.14 18.95
C MET A 251 -2.68 -15.14 20.07
N LEU A 252 -1.44 -15.61 20.17
CA LEU A 252 -1.04 -16.57 21.20
C LEU A 252 -1.14 -15.96 22.61
N LEU A 253 -0.77 -14.69 22.76
CA LEU A 253 -0.95 -13.95 24.01
C LEU A 253 -2.43 -13.75 24.35
N LEU A 254 -3.27 -13.42 23.37
CA LEU A 254 -4.72 -13.31 23.60
C LEU A 254 -5.31 -14.65 24.06
N ASN A 255 -4.90 -15.75 23.44
CA ASN A 255 -5.31 -17.10 23.80
C ASN A 255 -4.78 -17.56 25.16
N ALA A 256 -3.60 -17.11 25.57
CA ALA A 256 -3.06 -17.39 26.90
C ALA A 256 -3.89 -16.72 28.01
N ARG A 257 -4.58 -15.61 27.69
CA ARG A 257 -5.42 -14.86 28.63
C ARG A 257 -6.86 -15.36 28.75
N SER A 258 -7.37 -16.00 27.71
CA SER A 258 -8.78 -16.34 27.57
C SER A 258 -9.08 -17.78 28.03
N VAL A 259 -10.16 -17.98 28.79
CA VAL A 259 -10.67 -19.33 29.12
C VAL A 259 -11.23 -20.02 27.86
N GLU A 260 -11.83 -19.23 26.95
CA GLU A 260 -12.24 -19.63 25.60
C GLU A 260 -11.28 -19.06 24.55
N ARG A 261 -10.69 -19.90 23.71
CA ARG A 261 -9.70 -19.49 22.69
C ARG A 261 -10.29 -18.40 21.77
N ALA A 262 -9.63 -17.24 21.69
CA ALA A 262 -10.08 -16.11 20.89
C ALA A 262 -10.17 -16.44 19.40
N ASP A 263 -11.28 -16.04 18.77
CA ASP A 263 -11.43 -16.21 17.32
C ASP A 263 -10.49 -15.25 16.58
N THR A 264 -10.01 -15.62 15.40
CA THR A 264 -9.08 -14.79 14.62
C THR A 264 -9.72 -13.47 14.19
N LEU A 265 -11.04 -13.49 14.01
CA LEU A 265 -11.90 -12.34 13.77
C LEU A 265 -11.80 -11.27 14.87
N THR A 266 -11.44 -11.64 16.10
CA THR A 266 -11.28 -10.69 17.23
C THR A 266 -10.16 -9.68 16.99
N LEU A 267 -9.13 -10.02 16.20
CA LEU A 267 -8.05 -9.08 15.85
C LEU A 267 -8.28 -8.33 14.54
N HIS A 268 -9.25 -8.72 13.70
CA HIS A 268 -9.42 -8.10 12.37
C HIS A 268 -10.71 -7.30 12.23
N LEU A 269 -11.74 -7.55 13.06
CA LEU A 269 -13.02 -6.85 12.97
C LEU A 269 -13.25 -5.88 14.15
N PRO A 270 -13.60 -4.60 13.88
CA PRO A 270 -14.11 -3.71 14.91
C PRO A 270 -15.39 -4.31 15.52
N HIS A 271 -15.48 -4.36 16.86
CA HIS A 271 -16.63 -4.89 17.63
C HIS A 271 -16.87 -6.42 17.57
N ALA A 272 -15.89 -7.22 17.12
CA ALA A 272 -15.95 -8.66 17.33
C ALA A 272 -16.05 -9.00 18.84
N PRO A 273 -16.86 -9.99 19.24
CA PRO A 273 -17.02 -10.35 20.63
C PRO A 273 -15.67 -10.76 21.21
N VAL A 274 -15.19 -9.99 22.19
CA VAL A 274 -13.97 -10.31 22.92
C VAL A 274 -14.29 -11.49 23.85
N PRO A 275 -13.51 -12.58 23.83
CA PRO A 275 -13.76 -13.72 24.71
C PRO A 275 -13.83 -13.27 26.16
N LEU A 276 -14.72 -13.90 26.93
CA LEU A 276 -14.80 -13.68 28.37
C LEU A 276 -13.44 -14.05 28.98
N THR A 277 -12.69 -13.04 29.38
CA THR A 277 -11.57 -13.25 30.30
C THR A 277 -12.21 -13.69 31.61
N GLY A 278 -11.92 -14.91 32.05
CA GLY A 278 -12.18 -15.30 33.44
C GLY A 278 -11.40 -14.38 34.40
N ASP A 279 -11.30 -14.75 35.67
CA ASP A 279 -10.53 -14.03 36.70
C ASP A 279 -9.00 -14.05 36.38
N TRP A 280 -8.57 -13.42 35.27
CA TRP A 280 -7.20 -13.29 34.82
C TRP A 280 -6.47 -12.35 35.78
N ARG A 281 -5.68 -12.92 36.69
CA ARG A 281 -4.85 -12.21 37.67
C ARG A 281 -3.37 -12.34 37.30
N PRO A 282 -2.83 -11.43 36.47
CA PRO A 282 -1.48 -11.56 35.89
C PRO A 282 -0.31 -11.42 36.89
N ALA A 283 -0.58 -11.18 38.17
CA ALA A 283 0.41 -10.77 39.15
C ALA A 283 0.99 -11.91 40.02
N GLU A 284 0.44 -13.13 39.98
CA GLU A 284 0.74 -14.16 41.00
C GLU A 284 1.41 -15.45 40.46
N ASP A 285 1.52 -15.64 39.14
CA ASP A 285 2.09 -16.87 38.56
C ASP A 285 3.51 -16.66 37.99
N ASP A 286 4.47 -17.48 38.44
CA ASP A 286 5.89 -17.45 38.03
C ASP A 286 6.06 -17.57 36.50
N ALA A 287 5.19 -18.36 35.85
CA ALA A 287 5.22 -18.52 34.39
C ALA A 287 4.83 -17.23 33.66
N THR A 288 3.89 -16.45 34.20
CA THR A 288 3.45 -15.17 33.62
C THR A 288 4.49 -14.06 33.83
N ILE A 289 5.19 -14.10 34.98
CA ILE A 289 6.33 -13.20 35.26
C ILE A 289 7.48 -13.49 34.27
N ALA A 290 7.81 -14.77 34.05
CA ALA A 290 8.81 -15.18 33.07
C ALA A 290 8.41 -14.75 31.64
N LEU A 291 7.15 -14.95 31.25
CA LEU A 291 6.64 -14.54 29.95
C LEU A 291 6.77 -13.03 29.72
N ARG A 292 6.41 -12.22 30.71
CA ARG A 292 6.58 -10.76 30.67
C ARG A 292 8.05 -10.35 30.51
N ARG A 293 8.94 -11.01 31.26
CA ARG A 293 10.39 -10.75 31.19
C ARG A 293 10.92 -11.06 29.79
N ASP A 294 10.51 -12.18 29.20
CA ASP A 294 10.99 -12.62 27.89
C ASP A 294 10.36 -11.86 26.72
N LEU A 295 9.13 -11.34 26.85
CA LEU A 295 8.57 -10.34 25.92
C LEU A 295 9.32 -9.01 25.97
N LYS A 296 9.70 -8.53 27.17
CA LYS A 296 10.57 -7.34 27.31
C LYS A 296 11.95 -7.58 26.69
N ALA A 297 12.46 -8.80 26.80
CA ALA A 297 13.71 -9.20 26.17
C ALA A 297 13.59 -9.21 24.63
N LEU A 298 12.48 -9.72 24.09
CA LEU A 298 12.17 -9.65 22.65
C LEU A 298 12.06 -8.19 22.17
N HIS A 299 11.34 -7.33 22.91
CA HIS A 299 11.25 -5.91 22.60
C HIS A 299 12.64 -5.23 22.56
N LEU A 300 13.54 -5.61 23.47
CA LEU A 300 14.93 -5.12 23.47
C LEU A 300 15.71 -5.59 22.23
N LEU A 301 15.54 -6.86 21.80
CA LEU A 301 16.13 -7.35 20.56
C LEU A 301 15.61 -6.59 19.33
N VAL A 302 14.31 -6.32 19.24
CA VAL A 302 13.75 -5.59 18.10
C VAL A 302 14.19 -4.12 18.10
N SER A 303 14.18 -3.47 19.26
CA SER A 303 14.47 -2.03 19.39
C SER A 303 15.96 -1.67 19.28
N ARG A 304 16.89 -2.62 19.43
CA ARG A 304 18.33 -2.38 19.19
C ARG A 304 18.75 -2.68 17.75
N PRO A 305 19.48 -1.77 17.08
CA PRO A 305 20.10 -2.05 15.78
C PRO A 305 21.32 -2.96 15.96
N ALA A 306 21.57 -3.84 14.99
CA ALA A 306 22.66 -4.82 15.06
C ALA A 306 24.07 -4.19 15.15
N SER A 307 24.24 -2.97 14.61
CA SER A 307 25.50 -2.23 14.66
C SER A 307 25.96 -1.84 16.08
N LEU A 308 25.08 -1.99 17.09
CA LEU A 308 25.38 -1.73 18.50
C LEU A 308 25.51 -3.02 19.34
N ASP A 309 25.48 -4.21 18.72
CA ASP A 309 25.46 -5.50 19.41
C ASP A 309 26.85 -6.00 19.88
N GLY A 310 27.80 -5.10 20.15
CA GLY A 310 29.16 -5.44 20.60
C GLY A 310 29.29 -6.04 22.01
N GLY A 311 28.30 -6.80 22.49
CA GLY A 311 28.33 -7.41 23.83
C GLY A 311 27.58 -8.74 23.93
N THR A 312 28.18 -9.68 24.68
CA THR A 312 27.72 -11.07 24.95
C THR A 312 26.30 -11.16 25.52
N ALA A 313 25.80 -10.08 26.13
CA ALA A 313 24.45 -10.03 26.72
C ALA A 313 23.32 -10.15 25.69
N VAL A 314 23.47 -9.58 24.49
CA VAL A 314 22.45 -9.66 23.44
C VAL A 314 22.41 -11.06 22.84
N ALA A 315 23.57 -11.67 22.61
CA ALA A 315 23.69 -13.06 22.17
C ALA A 315 23.03 -14.01 23.17
N HIS A 316 23.25 -13.82 24.48
CA HIS A 316 22.62 -14.62 25.51
C HIS A 316 21.08 -14.51 25.52
N ILE A 317 20.54 -13.30 25.34
CA ILE A 317 19.09 -13.09 25.24
C ILE A 317 18.54 -13.78 24.00
N ARG A 318 19.13 -13.54 22.83
CA ARG A 318 18.74 -14.18 21.55
C ARG A 318 18.74 -15.70 21.67
N ASN A 319 19.82 -16.28 22.17
CA ASN A 319 19.96 -17.74 22.31
C ASN A 319 18.90 -18.30 23.27
N ARG A 320 18.60 -17.59 24.37
CA ARG A 320 17.54 -18.00 25.30
C ARG A 320 16.16 -18.00 24.63
N LEU A 321 15.83 -16.97 23.87
CA LEU A 321 14.52 -16.86 23.23
C LEU A 321 14.36 -17.88 22.11
N LEU A 322 15.39 -18.11 21.29
CA LEU A 322 15.37 -19.11 20.23
C LEU A 322 15.18 -20.53 20.78
N GLY A 323 15.74 -20.83 21.96
CA GLY A 323 15.55 -22.12 22.61
C GLY A 323 14.08 -22.50 22.84
N TYR A 324 13.18 -21.53 23.07
CA TYR A 324 11.75 -21.82 23.24
C TYR A 324 11.07 -22.41 22.01
N ARG A 325 11.63 -22.17 20.81
CA ARG A 325 11.13 -22.78 19.56
C ARG A 325 11.39 -24.29 19.53
N ASP A 326 12.57 -24.71 19.99
CA ASP A 326 13.03 -26.09 20.00
C ASP A 326 12.66 -26.84 21.29
N GLU A 327 11.68 -26.30 22.01
CA GLU A 327 11.22 -26.78 23.31
C GLU A 327 12.27 -26.76 24.44
N GLU A 328 13.38 -26.06 24.24
CA GLU A 328 14.43 -25.91 25.25
C GLU A 328 14.00 -24.91 26.33
N ARG A 329 14.07 -25.34 27.60
CA ARG A 329 13.80 -24.51 28.78
C ARG A 329 12.37 -23.95 28.87
N LEU A 330 11.37 -24.61 28.25
CA LEU A 330 9.97 -24.22 28.43
C LEU A 330 9.52 -24.37 29.89
N PRO A 331 8.88 -23.35 30.48
CA PRO A 331 8.29 -23.47 31.80
C PRO A 331 7.14 -24.48 31.83
N ALA A 332 6.97 -25.17 32.96
CA ALA A 332 5.78 -25.96 33.24
C ALA A 332 4.60 -25.00 33.47
N ALA A 333 3.75 -24.82 32.46
CA ALA A 333 2.67 -23.85 32.45
C ALA A 333 1.49 -24.38 31.60
N PRO A 334 0.28 -23.81 31.72
CA PRO A 334 -0.84 -24.11 30.83
C PRO A 334 -0.46 -24.00 29.35
N SER A 335 -1.09 -24.81 28.50
CA SER A 335 -0.75 -24.90 27.06
C SER A 335 -0.80 -23.56 26.32
N GLY A 336 -1.69 -22.64 26.72
CA GLY A 336 -1.74 -21.30 26.13
C GLY A 336 -0.50 -20.46 26.43
N ILE A 337 0.05 -20.55 27.65
CA ILE A 337 1.29 -19.86 28.06
C ILE A 337 2.50 -20.52 27.39
N GLN A 338 2.53 -21.84 27.30
CA GLN A 338 3.59 -22.57 26.57
C GLN A 338 3.59 -22.22 25.08
N ASP A 339 2.41 -22.14 24.46
CA ASP A 339 2.28 -21.68 23.07
C ASP A 339 2.78 -20.23 22.91
N ALA A 340 2.54 -19.35 23.88
CA ALA A 340 3.09 -17.99 23.86
C ALA A 340 4.64 -17.97 23.94
N PHE A 341 5.27 -18.84 24.74
CA PHE A 341 6.73 -19.00 24.74
C PHE A 341 7.28 -19.49 23.39
N ARG A 342 6.61 -20.47 22.76
CA ARG A 342 6.96 -20.90 21.39
C ARG A 342 6.84 -19.75 20.40
N GLY A 343 5.78 -18.95 20.51
CA GLY A 343 5.57 -17.74 19.71
C GLY A 343 6.68 -16.69 19.89
N ILE A 344 7.22 -16.53 21.11
CA ILE A 344 8.40 -15.67 21.35
C ILE A 344 9.63 -16.22 20.63
N GLY A 345 9.82 -17.54 20.61
CA GLY A 345 10.90 -18.19 19.86
C GLY A 345 10.77 -18.02 18.35
N GLU A 346 9.57 -18.18 17.81
CA GLU A 346 9.26 -17.91 16.39
C GLU A 346 9.53 -16.44 16.03
N ALA A 347 9.07 -15.49 16.85
CA ALA A 347 9.33 -14.07 16.64
C ALA A 347 10.82 -13.73 16.74
N ALA A 348 11.55 -14.34 17.68
CA ALA A 348 12.99 -14.18 17.80
C ALA A 348 13.75 -14.72 16.58
N ARG A 349 13.34 -15.86 16.00
CA ARG A 349 13.87 -16.38 14.72
C ARG A 349 13.62 -15.37 13.60
N ALA A 350 12.39 -14.89 13.45
CA ALA A 350 12.06 -13.96 12.37
C ALA A 350 12.84 -12.64 12.48
N VAL A 351 13.05 -12.13 13.70
CA VAL A 351 13.90 -10.96 13.97
C VAL A 351 15.37 -11.24 13.63
N LEU A 352 15.88 -12.45 13.89
CA LEU A 352 17.24 -12.85 13.49
C LEU A 352 17.39 -12.89 11.97
N GLY A 353 16.45 -13.51 11.26
CA GLY A 353 16.46 -13.57 9.79
C GLY A 353 16.37 -12.17 9.16
N LEU A 354 15.52 -11.31 9.71
CA LEU A 354 15.44 -9.90 9.33
C LEU A 354 16.78 -9.19 9.53
N ARG A 355 17.43 -9.36 10.69
CA ARG A 355 18.73 -8.75 10.96
C ARG A 355 19.82 -9.23 10.00
N LEU A 356 19.85 -10.51 9.65
CA LEU A 356 20.82 -11.05 8.69
C LEU A 356 20.61 -10.47 7.29
N ALA A 357 19.36 -10.36 6.84
CA ALA A 357 19.02 -9.77 5.55
C ALA A 357 19.27 -8.26 5.46
N LEU A 358 19.08 -7.53 6.57
CA LEU A 358 19.15 -6.08 6.60
C LEU A 358 20.55 -5.54 6.93
N ASP A 359 21.23 -6.17 7.91
CA ASP A 359 22.47 -5.70 8.52
C ASP A 359 23.69 -6.55 8.12
N GLY A 360 23.48 -7.70 7.46
CA GLY A 360 24.55 -8.61 7.02
C GLY A 360 25.02 -9.59 8.11
N PRO A 361 26.16 -10.27 7.90
CA PRO A 361 26.69 -11.26 8.83
C PRO A 361 26.94 -10.66 10.23
N GLN A 362 26.38 -11.30 11.25
CA GLN A 362 26.56 -10.92 12.66
C GLN A 362 27.67 -11.73 13.34
N ASP A 363 28.19 -11.25 14.46
CA ASP A 363 29.13 -12.01 15.30
C ASP A 363 28.56 -13.38 15.70
N GLU A 364 29.33 -14.44 15.44
CA GLU A 364 28.96 -15.85 15.60
C GLU A 364 29.63 -16.50 16.81
N SER A 365 30.53 -15.79 17.50
CA SER A 365 31.37 -16.33 18.57
C SER A 365 30.60 -16.90 19.77
N ASP A 366 29.41 -16.36 20.03
CA ASP A 366 28.53 -16.75 21.14
C ASP A 366 27.26 -17.49 20.68
N ASP A 367 27.24 -18.07 19.47
CA ASP A 367 26.04 -18.72 18.93
C ASP A 367 25.75 -20.07 19.64
N SER A 368 24.49 -20.25 20.04
CA SER A 368 24.01 -21.53 20.57
C SER A 368 23.67 -22.52 19.43
N PRO A 369 23.54 -23.83 19.69
CA PRO A 369 23.14 -24.80 18.67
C PRO A 369 21.82 -24.44 17.95
N ALA A 370 20.84 -23.89 18.67
CA ALA A 370 19.58 -23.40 18.10
C ALA A 370 19.78 -22.19 17.17
N THR A 371 20.76 -21.33 17.47
CA THR A 371 21.13 -20.16 16.65
C THR A 371 21.82 -20.60 15.36
N ILE A 372 22.76 -21.55 15.46
CA ILE A 372 23.46 -22.11 14.30
C ILE A 372 22.45 -22.80 13.37
N ARG A 373 21.59 -23.67 13.91
CA ARG A 373 20.54 -24.34 13.11
C ARG A 373 19.61 -23.33 12.43
N SER A 374 19.22 -22.27 13.14
CA SER A 374 18.37 -21.23 12.55
C SER A 374 19.04 -20.50 11.39
N ARG A 375 20.37 -20.31 11.42
CA ARG A 375 21.13 -19.73 10.31
C ARG A 375 21.28 -20.70 9.14
N GLU A 376 21.61 -21.96 9.41
CA GLU A 376 21.69 -23.00 8.38
C GLU A 376 20.36 -23.17 7.63
N GLU A 377 19.23 -23.09 8.35
CA GLU A 377 17.90 -23.07 7.75
C GLU A 377 17.68 -21.83 6.87
N PHE A 378 18.18 -20.65 7.27
CA PHE A 378 18.11 -19.46 6.42
C PHE A 378 18.96 -19.58 5.16
N ASP A 379 20.18 -20.08 5.28
CA ASP A 379 21.06 -20.30 4.12
C ASP A 379 20.44 -21.31 3.14
N ALA A 380 19.81 -22.38 3.66
CA ALA A 380 19.09 -23.35 2.83
C ALA A 380 17.85 -22.74 2.15
N GLU A 381 17.08 -21.92 2.88
CA GLU A 381 15.93 -21.18 2.34
C GLU A 381 16.33 -20.18 1.25
N ASP A 382 17.48 -19.51 1.40
CA ASP A 382 18.00 -18.50 0.48
C ASP A 382 18.54 -19.16 -0.79
N ILE A 383 19.18 -20.33 -0.69
CA ILE A 383 19.60 -21.15 -1.85
C ILE A 383 18.40 -21.63 -2.68
N ALA A 384 17.30 -22.02 -2.01
CA ALA A 384 16.07 -22.44 -2.71
C ALA A 384 15.42 -21.30 -3.50
N LEU A 385 15.46 -20.06 -2.99
CA LEU A 385 14.90 -18.87 -3.65
C LEU A 385 15.62 -18.48 -4.94
N ALA A 386 16.93 -18.71 -5.03
CA ALA A 386 17.71 -18.45 -6.25
C ALA A 386 17.32 -19.35 -7.45
N SER A 387 16.36 -20.27 -7.28
CA SER A 387 15.94 -21.23 -8.31
C SER A 387 14.49 -21.06 -8.80
N SER A 388 13.75 -20.07 -8.31
CA SER A 388 12.37 -19.81 -8.76
C SER A 388 12.30 -18.59 -9.67
N GLU A 389 12.29 -18.83 -10.98
CA GLU A 389 11.92 -17.80 -11.97
C GLU A 389 10.41 -17.54 -11.88
N THR A 390 10.02 -16.31 -11.56
CA THR A 390 8.65 -15.83 -11.77
C THR A 390 8.39 -15.65 -13.27
N PRO A 391 7.27 -16.16 -13.82
CA PRO A 391 6.91 -15.87 -15.21
C PRO A 391 6.57 -14.37 -15.36
N GLU A 392 7.14 -13.73 -16.38
CA GLU A 392 6.73 -12.39 -16.82
C GLU A 392 5.35 -12.48 -17.48
N ASP A 393 4.35 -11.79 -16.92
CA ASP A 393 3.03 -11.68 -17.54
C ASP A 393 3.11 -10.91 -18.88
N GLU A 394 2.47 -11.46 -19.91
CA GLU A 394 2.38 -10.83 -21.22
C GLU A 394 1.50 -9.57 -21.17
N ASP A 395 2.17 -8.42 -21.28
CA ASP A 395 1.58 -7.09 -21.21
C ASP A 395 0.59 -6.86 -22.39
N PRO A 396 -0.73 -6.74 -22.16
CA PRO A 396 -1.78 -6.89 -23.20
C PRO A 396 -1.55 -5.94 -24.38
N ALA A 397 -1.76 -6.37 -25.64
CA ALA A 397 -1.46 -5.56 -26.83
C ALA A 397 -2.64 -4.70 -27.35
N GLY A 398 -2.32 -3.62 -28.10
CA GLY A 398 -3.29 -2.82 -28.88
C GLY A 398 -4.16 -1.83 -28.09
N LEU A 399 -5.38 -1.54 -28.56
CA LEU A 399 -6.34 -0.61 -27.94
C LEU A 399 -6.82 -1.05 -26.54
N ARG A 400 -6.55 -2.30 -26.16
CA ARG A 400 -6.82 -2.84 -24.82
C ARG A 400 -5.81 -2.34 -23.78
N ARG A 401 -4.64 -1.83 -24.21
CA ARG A 401 -3.64 -1.23 -23.30
C ARG A 401 -4.23 -0.07 -22.52
N PRO A 402 -4.12 -0.07 -21.17
CA PRO A 402 -4.60 1.03 -20.34
C PRO A 402 -4.05 2.39 -20.74
N THR A 403 -2.78 2.47 -21.14
CA THR A 403 -2.10 3.71 -21.53
C THR A 403 -2.64 4.31 -22.82
N THR A 404 -2.88 3.48 -23.85
CA THR A 404 -3.45 3.94 -25.13
C THR A 404 -4.89 4.38 -24.95
N ARG A 405 -5.69 3.64 -24.18
CA ARG A 405 -7.05 4.02 -23.83
C ARG A 405 -7.10 5.34 -23.06
N ALA A 406 -6.27 5.48 -22.02
CA ALA A 406 -6.19 6.70 -21.23
C ALA A 406 -5.81 7.89 -22.12
N ALA A 407 -4.90 7.72 -23.09
CA ALA A 407 -4.53 8.79 -24.01
C ALA A 407 -5.74 9.32 -24.80
N PHE A 408 -6.58 8.43 -25.35
CA PHE A 408 -7.82 8.84 -26.01
C PHE A 408 -8.81 9.51 -25.04
N GLN A 409 -9.04 8.93 -23.86
CA GLN A 409 -9.94 9.50 -22.85
C GLN A 409 -9.52 10.91 -22.43
N VAL A 410 -8.24 11.10 -22.10
CA VAL A 410 -7.71 12.39 -21.65
C VAL A 410 -7.78 13.40 -22.78
N SER A 411 -7.44 13.02 -24.01
CA SER A 411 -7.49 13.93 -25.17
C SER A 411 -8.92 14.38 -25.47
N VAL A 412 -9.89 13.45 -25.53
CA VAL A 412 -11.30 13.81 -25.77
C VAL A 412 -11.85 14.64 -24.60
N GLY A 413 -11.57 14.26 -23.36
CA GLY A 413 -11.95 15.04 -22.19
C GLY A 413 -11.33 16.44 -22.18
N SER A 414 -10.09 16.57 -22.64
CA SER A 414 -9.40 17.86 -22.76
C SER A 414 -10.02 18.73 -23.85
N VAL A 415 -10.40 18.16 -25.00
CA VAL A 415 -11.14 18.90 -26.04
C VAL A 415 -12.48 19.40 -25.51
N LEU A 416 -13.23 18.56 -24.80
CA LEU A 416 -14.49 18.98 -24.16
C LEU A 416 -14.26 20.07 -23.12
N ALA A 417 -13.17 19.99 -22.35
CA ALA A 417 -12.79 21.01 -21.36
C ALA A 417 -12.32 22.32 -22.01
N MET A 418 -11.68 22.28 -23.19
CA MET A 418 -11.35 23.47 -23.98
C MET A 418 -12.64 24.18 -24.39
N ILE A 419 -13.55 23.46 -25.05
CA ILE A 419 -14.82 24.02 -25.53
C ILE A 419 -15.64 24.57 -24.34
N GLY A 420 -15.77 23.79 -23.26
CA GLY A 420 -16.49 24.23 -22.07
C GLY A 420 -15.82 25.40 -21.35
N GLY A 421 -14.49 25.45 -21.33
CA GLY A 421 -13.71 26.53 -20.72
C GLY A 421 -13.78 27.83 -21.52
N GLU A 422 -13.71 27.77 -22.85
CA GLU A 422 -13.87 28.94 -23.73
C GLU A 422 -15.23 29.59 -23.57
N LEU A 423 -16.30 28.79 -23.45
CA LEU A 423 -17.65 29.29 -23.18
C LEU A 423 -17.76 30.09 -21.86
N LEU A 424 -16.84 29.86 -20.93
CA LEU A 424 -16.80 30.50 -19.62
C LEU A 424 -15.84 31.70 -19.60
N SER A 425 -14.65 31.54 -20.17
CA SER A 425 -13.62 32.58 -20.28
C SER A 425 -12.62 32.29 -21.40
N ASP A 426 -12.63 33.18 -22.40
CA ASP A 426 -11.68 33.19 -23.52
C ASP A 426 -10.20 33.24 -23.08
N GLN A 427 -9.94 33.80 -21.88
CA GLN A 427 -8.57 34.03 -21.42
C GLN A 427 -8.01 32.93 -20.51
N ARG A 428 -8.82 31.99 -20.01
CA ARG A 428 -8.39 31.08 -18.93
C ARG A 428 -8.84 29.62 -19.07
N TRP A 429 -9.47 29.26 -20.19
CA TRP A 429 -9.90 27.90 -20.54
C TRP A 429 -8.85 26.80 -20.25
N TYR A 430 -7.55 27.11 -20.34
CA TYR A 430 -6.45 26.17 -20.09
C TYR A 430 -6.46 25.56 -18.67
N TRP A 431 -7.11 26.18 -17.69
CA TRP A 431 -7.24 25.63 -16.33
C TRP A 431 -8.29 24.53 -16.20
N ALA A 432 -9.35 24.59 -16.99
CA ALA A 432 -10.30 23.49 -17.12
C ALA A 432 -9.59 22.25 -17.71
N VAL A 433 -8.73 22.47 -18.73
CA VAL A 433 -7.92 21.42 -19.34
C VAL A 433 -6.91 20.83 -18.35
N LEU A 434 -6.19 21.67 -17.60
CA LEU A 434 -5.29 21.19 -16.54
C LEU A 434 -6.04 20.32 -15.52
N THR A 435 -7.25 20.72 -15.14
CA THR A 435 -8.08 19.92 -14.23
C THR A 435 -8.43 18.57 -14.84
N CYS A 436 -8.92 18.53 -16.07
CA CYS A 436 -9.20 17.28 -16.78
C CYS A 436 -7.96 16.37 -16.82
N TRP A 437 -6.81 16.89 -17.26
CA TRP A 437 -5.54 16.17 -17.31
C TRP A 437 -5.14 15.57 -15.96
N VAL A 438 -5.19 16.38 -14.89
CA VAL A 438 -4.72 15.97 -13.57
C VAL A 438 -5.62 14.89 -12.96
N VAL A 439 -6.93 14.92 -13.24
CA VAL A 439 -7.85 13.88 -12.76
C VAL A 439 -7.50 12.51 -13.36
N PHE A 440 -6.94 12.45 -14.58
CA PHE A 440 -6.46 11.20 -15.20
C PHE A 440 -5.03 10.78 -14.82
N LEU A 441 -4.27 11.61 -14.10
CA LEU A 441 -2.93 11.23 -13.64
C LEU A 441 -3.03 10.10 -12.61
N ASN A 442 -2.36 8.97 -12.84
CA ASN A 442 -2.32 7.84 -11.90
C ASN A 442 -3.71 7.33 -11.49
N THR A 443 -4.67 7.27 -12.41
CA THR A 443 -6.00 6.67 -12.17
C THR A 443 -6.22 5.51 -13.13
N ALA A 444 -6.66 4.37 -12.60
CA ALA A 444 -6.90 3.15 -13.36
C ALA A 444 -8.40 2.94 -13.67
N SER A 445 -9.29 3.59 -12.92
CA SER A 445 -10.74 3.36 -13.01
C SER A 445 -11.57 4.66 -13.13
N THR A 446 -12.76 4.54 -13.71
CA THR A 446 -13.74 5.65 -13.79
C THR A 446 -14.17 6.14 -12.40
N GLY A 447 -14.26 5.24 -11.42
CA GLY A 447 -14.57 5.57 -10.03
C GLY A 447 -13.48 6.43 -9.37
N GLU A 448 -12.21 6.10 -9.59
CA GLU A 448 -11.08 6.92 -9.11
C GLU A 448 -11.09 8.32 -9.73
N ILE A 449 -11.35 8.43 -11.04
CA ILE A 449 -11.48 9.71 -11.75
C ILE A 449 -12.57 10.57 -11.09
N LEU A 450 -13.74 10.00 -10.82
CA LEU A 450 -14.83 10.71 -10.15
C LEU A 450 -14.44 11.18 -8.74
N ILE A 451 -13.89 10.28 -7.91
CA ILE A 451 -13.47 10.60 -6.55
C ILE A 451 -12.39 11.69 -6.55
N LYS A 452 -11.44 11.59 -7.48
CA LYS A 452 -10.34 12.56 -7.61
C LYS A 452 -10.84 13.91 -8.10
N GLY A 453 -11.77 13.94 -9.05
CA GLY A 453 -12.47 15.16 -9.50
C GLY A 453 -13.21 15.85 -8.35
N TYR A 454 -13.98 15.09 -7.57
CA TYR A 454 -14.68 15.61 -6.38
C TYR A 454 -13.72 16.16 -5.32
N ARG A 455 -12.65 15.42 -5.00
CA ARG A 455 -11.61 15.86 -4.06
C ARG A 455 -10.93 17.15 -4.53
N ARG A 456 -10.69 17.29 -5.85
CA ARG A 456 -10.18 18.53 -6.43
C ARG A 456 -11.12 19.69 -6.18
N LEU A 457 -12.41 19.50 -6.50
CA LEU A 457 -13.43 20.53 -6.35
C LEU A 457 -13.55 21.01 -4.91
N LEU A 458 -13.64 20.07 -3.97
CA LEU A 458 -13.72 20.38 -2.55
C LEU A 458 -12.48 21.15 -2.08
N GLY A 459 -11.30 20.70 -2.48
CA GLY A 459 -10.04 21.37 -2.17
C GLY A 459 -9.97 22.77 -2.77
N THR A 460 -10.33 22.94 -4.04
CA THR A 460 -10.36 24.25 -4.72
C THR A 460 -11.34 25.20 -4.05
N LEU A 461 -12.53 24.74 -3.69
CA LEU A 461 -13.54 25.57 -3.00
C LEU A 461 -13.01 26.06 -1.64
N LEU A 462 -12.51 25.16 -0.81
CA LEU A 462 -11.95 25.53 0.50
C LEU A 462 -10.69 26.41 0.34
N GLY A 463 -9.85 26.13 -0.66
CA GLY A 463 -8.62 26.86 -0.93
C GLY A 463 -8.89 28.26 -1.49
N ALA A 464 -9.96 28.43 -2.26
CA ALA A 464 -10.46 29.72 -2.69
C ALA A 464 -10.87 30.56 -1.46
N VAL A 465 -11.73 30.03 -0.59
CA VAL A 465 -12.13 30.74 0.64
C VAL A 465 -10.93 31.14 1.49
N ALA A 466 -9.98 30.22 1.69
CA ALA A 466 -8.74 30.52 2.42
C ALA A 466 -7.88 31.57 1.70
N GLY A 467 -7.79 31.51 0.36
CA GLY A 467 -7.08 32.48 -0.46
C GLY A 467 -7.62 33.90 -0.29
N VAL A 468 -8.95 34.08 -0.27
CA VAL A 468 -9.59 35.38 0.01
C VAL A 468 -9.23 35.88 1.40
N ALA A 469 -9.38 35.03 2.41
CA ALA A 469 -9.12 35.39 3.80
C ALA A 469 -7.65 35.81 3.99
N LEU A 470 -6.72 35.06 3.41
CA LEU A 470 -5.29 35.35 3.53
C LEU A 470 -4.85 36.56 2.71
N ALA A 471 -5.44 36.77 1.53
CA ALA A 471 -5.19 37.98 0.74
C ALA A 471 -5.61 39.24 1.52
N GLY A 472 -6.75 39.22 2.21
CA GLY A 472 -7.20 40.34 3.06
C GLY A 472 -6.33 40.56 4.31
N LEU A 473 -5.72 39.51 4.86
CA LEU A 473 -4.91 39.60 6.09
C LEU A 473 -3.44 39.96 5.83
N VAL A 474 -2.88 39.54 4.70
CA VAL A 474 -1.42 39.55 4.44
C VAL A 474 -1.07 40.26 3.12
N GLY A 475 -2.07 40.72 2.36
CA GLY A 475 -1.87 41.37 1.06
C GLY A 475 -0.94 42.59 1.10
N ASP A 476 -0.96 43.35 2.20
CA ASP A 476 -0.11 44.53 2.39
C ASP A 476 1.34 44.20 2.79
N HIS A 477 1.62 42.94 3.11
CA HIS A 477 2.93 42.47 3.58
C HIS A 477 3.58 41.52 2.58
N THR A 478 4.27 42.08 1.58
CA THR A 478 4.87 41.33 0.45
C THR A 478 5.76 40.18 0.90
N TRP A 479 6.66 40.40 1.87
CA TRP A 479 7.57 39.36 2.38
C TRP A 479 6.83 38.23 3.11
N VAL A 480 5.76 38.55 3.84
CA VAL A 480 4.95 37.55 4.55
C VAL A 480 4.14 36.73 3.56
N SER A 481 3.54 37.39 2.56
CA SER A 481 2.85 36.71 1.44
C SER A 481 3.78 35.78 0.68
N PHE A 482 5.01 36.21 0.40
CA PHE A 482 6.03 35.38 -0.25
C PHE A 482 6.43 34.16 0.59
N ALA A 483 6.68 34.35 1.89
CA ALA A 483 7.00 33.25 2.80
C ALA A 483 5.83 32.24 2.87
N LEU A 484 4.59 32.73 2.92
CA LEU A 484 3.41 31.89 2.97
C LEU A 484 3.19 31.08 1.69
N VAL A 485 3.53 31.64 0.52
CA VAL A 485 3.54 30.89 -0.76
C VAL A 485 4.51 29.71 -0.68
N LEU A 486 5.74 29.90 -0.18
CA LEU A 486 6.70 28.80 -0.01
C LEU A 486 6.20 27.75 0.98
N VAL A 487 5.54 28.15 2.07
CA VAL A 487 4.92 27.25 3.04
C VAL A 487 3.78 26.44 2.41
N PHE A 488 2.95 27.05 1.57
CA PHE A 488 1.87 26.33 0.87
C PHE A 488 2.39 25.39 -0.20
N ILE A 489 3.47 25.75 -0.90
CA ILE A 489 4.16 24.82 -1.79
C ILE A 489 4.67 23.61 -1.00
N PHE A 490 5.34 23.83 0.14
CA PHE A 490 5.77 22.73 1.01
C PHE A 490 4.58 21.84 1.43
N ALA A 491 3.52 22.46 1.94
CA ALA A 491 2.34 21.76 2.43
C ALA A 491 1.63 20.97 1.32
N MET A 492 1.56 21.51 0.10
CA MET A 492 1.02 20.83 -1.08
C MET A 492 1.78 19.53 -1.36
N PHE A 493 3.11 19.56 -1.45
CA PHE A 493 3.91 18.37 -1.74
C PHE A 493 3.96 17.39 -0.57
N PHE A 494 3.97 17.90 0.66
CA PHE A 494 3.92 17.06 1.87
C PHE A 494 2.60 16.29 1.98
N THR A 495 1.47 16.92 1.64
CA THR A 495 0.13 16.33 1.74
C THR A 495 -0.31 15.58 0.47
N ALA A 496 0.47 15.68 -0.61
CA ALA A 496 0.16 15.06 -1.90
C ALA A 496 -0.18 13.57 -1.83
N PRO A 497 0.58 12.72 -1.10
CA PRO A 497 0.25 11.29 -0.96
C PRO A 497 -0.87 11.01 0.04
N LEU A 498 -1.16 11.95 0.95
CA LEU A 498 -2.10 11.78 2.05
C LEU A 498 -3.55 12.09 1.65
N SER A 499 -3.75 13.24 1.01
CA SER A 499 -5.08 13.70 0.63
C SER A 499 -5.00 14.64 -0.55
N TYR A 500 -5.54 14.19 -1.67
CA TYR A 500 -5.63 15.01 -2.87
C TYR A 500 -6.46 16.29 -2.65
N ALA A 501 -7.48 16.24 -1.77
CA ALA A 501 -8.27 17.42 -1.44
C ALA A 501 -7.46 18.47 -0.67
N VAL A 502 -6.64 18.03 0.29
CA VAL A 502 -5.76 18.92 1.07
C VAL A 502 -4.65 19.49 0.19
N MET A 503 -4.07 18.66 -0.70
CA MET A 503 -3.11 19.13 -1.70
C MET A 503 -3.74 20.22 -2.59
N SER A 504 -4.94 19.96 -3.15
CA SER A 504 -5.65 20.92 -4.00
C SER A 504 -6.04 22.20 -3.26
N PHE A 505 -6.36 22.10 -1.96
CA PHE A 505 -6.57 23.26 -1.09
C PHE A 505 -5.34 24.17 -1.05
N PHE A 506 -4.15 23.62 -0.77
CA PHE A 506 -2.92 24.40 -0.70
C PHE A 506 -2.53 24.98 -2.07
N VAL A 507 -2.79 24.27 -3.18
CA VAL A 507 -2.61 24.80 -4.54
C VAL A 507 -3.44 26.06 -4.75
N THR A 508 -4.75 25.99 -4.49
CA THR A 508 -5.66 27.10 -4.78
C THR A 508 -5.40 28.28 -3.86
N ALA A 509 -5.12 28.03 -2.58
CA ALA A 509 -4.75 29.08 -1.64
C ALA A 509 -3.42 29.77 -2.03
N MET A 510 -2.43 29.00 -2.48
CA MET A 510 -1.16 29.52 -3.01
C MET A 510 -1.38 30.39 -4.25
N LEU A 511 -2.22 29.95 -5.19
CA LEU A 511 -2.55 30.74 -6.39
C LEU A 511 -3.25 32.06 -6.01
N GLY A 512 -4.14 32.05 -5.01
CA GLY A 512 -4.77 33.28 -4.49
C GLY A 512 -3.74 34.30 -3.97
N LEU A 513 -2.78 33.85 -3.17
CA LEU A 513 -1.67 34.69 -2.69
C LEU A 513 -0.77 35.16 -3.84
N LEU A 514 -0.48 34.30 -4.81
CA LEU A 514 0.30 34.66 -5.98
C LEU A 514 -0.40 35.77 -6.80
N TYR A 515 -1.71 35.69 -7.00
CA TYR A 515 -2.47 36.75 -7.68
C TYR A 515 -2.50 38.06 -6.90
N THR A 516 -2.49 37.99 -5.57
CA THR A 516 -2.36 39.16 -4.69
C THR A 516 -0.99 39.82 -4.91
N LEU A 517 0.09 39.04 -4.92
CA LEU A 517 1.44 39.54 -5.21
C LEU A 517 1.58 40.12 -6.64
N LEU A 518 0.83 39.59 -7.60
CA LEU A 518 0.80 40.06 -8.98
C LEU A 518 -0.16 41.23 -9.22
N ASN A 519 -0.79 41.80 -8.18
CA ASN A 519 -1.81 42.86 -8.29
C ASN A 519 -2.94 42.56 -9.29
N SER A 520 -3.24 41.28 -9.52
CA SER A 520 -4.28 40.80 -10.45
C SER A 520 -5.40 40.06 -9.73
N TYR A 521 -5.51 40.27 -8.42
CA TYR A 521 -6.50 39.66 -7.56
C TYR A 521 -7.89 40.26 -7.79
N SER A 522 -8.87 39.39 -8.08
CA SER A 522 -10.30 39.72 -8.09
C SER A 522 -11.09 38.55 -7.50
N PHE A 523 -12.20 38.83 -6.85
CA PHE A 523 -13.15 37.81 -6.40
C PHE A 523 -13.63 36.94 -7.58
N ASP A 524 -13.83 37.54 -8.74
CA ASP A 524 -14.27 36.85 -9.96
C ASP A 524 -13.25 35.80 -10.43
N VAL A 525 -11.96 36.07 -10.27
CA VAL A 525 -10.89 35.12 -10.62
C VAL A 525 -11.00 33.83 -9.81
N LEU A 526 -11.47 33.94 -8.56
CA LEU A 526 -11.56 32.80 -7.65
C LEU A 526 -12.84 32.00 -7.85
N VAL A 527 -13.96 32.65 -8.15
CA VAL A 527 -15.20 31.98 -8.57
C VAL A 527 -14.94 31.21 -9.86
N LEU A 528 -14.27 31.85 -10.81
CA LEU A 528 -13.85 31.25 -12.07
C LEU A 528 -12.99 29.99 -11.85
N ARG A 529 -12.15 29.94 -10.80
CA ARG A 529 -11.41 28.70 -10.45
C ARG A 529 -12.31 27.54 -10.12
N ILE A 530 -13.37 27.80 -9.37
CA ILE A 530 -14.31 26.77 -8.94
C ILE A 530 -15.06 26.24 -10.18
N GLU A 531 -15.50 27.14 -11.05
CA GLU A 531 -16.21 26.81 -12.29
C GLU A 531 -15.31 26.05 -13.29
N GLU A 532 -14.09 26.51 -13.55
CA GLU A 532 -13.12 25.83 -14.41
C GLU A 532 -12.76 24.43 -13.89
N THR A 533 -12.60 24.30 -12.56
CA THR A 533 -12.35 23.00 -11.94
C THR A 533 -13.56 22.09 -12.13
N ALA A 534 -14.79 22.62 -12.02
CA ALA A 534 -16.02 21.84 -12.16
C ALA A 534 -16.19 21.34 -13.59
N ILE A 535 -15.99 22.20 -14.58
CA ILE A 535 -16.02 21.86 -16.00
C ILE A 535 -14.95 20.80 -16.30
N GLY A 536 -13.70 21.03 -15.90
CA GLY A 536 -12.62 20.08 -16.14
C GLY A 536 -12.87 18.69 -15.53
N ALA A 537 -13.41 18.65 -14.30
CA ALA A 537 -13.74 17.39 -13.63
C ALA A 537 -14.93 16.70 -14.31
N ALA A 538 -15.96 17.44 -14.70
CA ALA A 538 -17.12 16.92 -15.43
C ALA A 538 -16.72 16.36 -16.79
N CYS A 539 -15.95 17.11 -17.59
CA CYS A 539 -15.45 16.65 -18.89
C CYS A 539 -14.58 15.40 -18.76
N GLY A 540 -13.75 15.31 -17.72
CA GLY A 540 -12.96 14.11 -17.45
C GLY A 540 -13.81 12.89 -17.12
N VAL A 541 -14.85 13.06 -16.29
CA VAL A 541 -15.80 11.97 -15.98
C VAL A 541 -16.61 11.56 -17.21
N ILE A 542 -17.09 12.52 -18.00
CA ILE A 542 -17.81 12.26 -19.26
C ILE A 542 -16.93 11.44 -20.20
N ALA A 543 -15.67 11.83 -20.38
CA ALA A 543 -14.74 11.08 -21.22
C ALA A 543 -14.47 9.67 -20.67
N ALA A 544 -14.32 9.52 -19.35
CA ALA A 544 -14.09 8.20 -18.74
C ALA A 544 -15.31 7.26 -18.83
N VAL A 545 -16.52 7.80 -18.91
CA VAL A 545 -17.77 7.03 -19.05
C VAL A 545 -18.11 6.73 -20.51
N LEU A 546 -17.86 7.67 -21.43
CA LEU A 546 -18.29 7.55 -22.83
C LEU A 546 -17.20 7.06 -23.78
N VAL A 547 -15.92 7.34 -23.49
CA VAL A 547 -14.80 7.02 -24.38
C VAL A 547 -14.10 5.76 -23.86
N LEU A 548 -14.32 4.62 -24.53
CA LEU A 548 -13.71 3.32 -24.18
C LEU A 548 -13.90 2.98 -22.67
N PRO A 549 -15.15 2.85 -22.17
CA PRO A 549 -15.39 2.64 -20.74
C PRO A 549 -14.74 1.35 -20.24
N VAL A 550 -14.11 1.43 -19.06
CA VAL A 550 -13.67 0.24 -18.33
C VAL A 550 -14.86 -0.20 -17.49
N ARG A 551 -15.47 -1.33 -17.85
CA ARG A 551 -16.42 -2.00 -16.94
C ARG A 551 -15.59 -2.53 -15.78
N THR A 552 -15.69 -1.88 -14.62
CA THR A 552 -15.00 -2.25 -13.38
C THR A 552 -15.24 -3.70 -13.00
N ASP A 553 -16.40 -4.23 -13.40
CA ASP A 553 -16.90 -5.57 -13.13
C ASP A 553 -15.88 -6.63 -13.62
N ARG A 554 -15.56 -6.67 -14.92
CA ARG A 554 -14.68 -7.71 -15.51
C ARG A 554 -13.30 -7.86 -14.89
N ARG A 555 -12.59 -6.75 -14.61
CA ARG A 555 -11.23 -6.84 -14.02
C ARG A 555 -11.27 -7.28 -12.57
N THR A 556 -12.30 -6.85 -11.84
CA THR A 556 -12.48 -7.25 -10.44
C THR A 556 -12.85 -8.73 -10.38
N ASP A 557 -13.66 -9.20 -11.33
CA ASP A 557 -14.05 -10.61 -11.46
C ASP A 557 -12.83 -11.47 -11.85
N GLU A 558 -12.01 -11.03 -12.80
CA GLU A 558 -10.73 -11.69 -13.17
C GLU A 558 -9.80 -11.82 -11.93
N LEU A 559 -9.58 -10.74 -11.18
CA LEU A 559 -8.77 -10.76 -9.95
C LEU A 559 -9.38 -11.64 -8.85
N LEU A 560 -10.71 -11.63 -8.72
CA LEU A 560 -11.42 -12.48 -7.77
C LEU A 560 -11.26 -13.96 -8.13
N GLY A 561 -11.35 -14.30 -9.43
CA GLY A 561 -11.07 -15.63 -9.95
C GLY A 561 -9.66 -16.09 -9.56
N THR A 562 -8.65 -15.25 -9.83
CA THR A 562 -7.26 -15.54 -9.44
C THR A 562 -7.10 -15.77 -7.93
N VAL A 563 -7.74 -14.96 -7.07
CA VAL A 563 -7.69 -15.18 -5.61
C VAL A 563 -8.29 -16.53 -5.23
N LEU A 564 -9.44 -16.89 -5.82
CA LEU A 564 -10.10 -18.18 -5.55
C LEU A 564 -9.22 -19.35 -6.01
N GLU A 565 -8.61 -19.28 -7.19
CA GLU A 565 -7.67 -20.30 -7.68
C GLU A 565 -6.48 -20.47 -6.73
N ARG A 566 -5.80 -19.37 -6.35
CA ARG A 566 -4.66 -19.41 -5.42
C ARG A 566 -5.05 -19.93 -4.04
N LEU A 567 -6.25 -19.60 -3.57
CA LEU A 567 -6.79 -20.13 -2.31
C LEU A 567 -6.97 -21.65 -2.40
N GLY A 568 -7.49 -22.13 -3.52
CA GLY A 568 -7.64 -23.55 -3.82
C GLY A 568 -6.30 -24.29 -3.88
N ASP A 569 -5.29 -23.70 -4.53
CA ASP A 569 -3.93 -24.24 -4.62
C ASP A 569 -3.30 -24.45 -3.24
N VAL A 570 -3.37 -23.43 -2.38
CA VAL A 570 -2.80 -23.49 -1.02
C VAL A 570 -3.54 -24.51 -0.16
N ALA A 571 -4.87 -24.47 -0.17
CA ALA A 571 -5.69 -25.35 0.64
C ALA A 571 -5.50 -26.83 0.24
N SER A 572 -5.50 -27.12 -1.07
CA SER A 572 -5.36 -28.48 -1.58
C SER A 572 -3.98 -29.05 -1.30
N ALA A 573 -2.92 -28.26 -1.56
CA ALA A 573 -1.54 -28.68 -1.30
C ALA A 573 -1.29 -28.91 0.19
N ALA A 574 -1.82 -28.04 1.07
CA ALA A 574 -1.68 -28.20 2.51
C ALA A 574 -2.40 -29.46 3.03
N VAL A 575 -3.61 -29.75 2.53
CA VAL A 575 -4.34 -30.98 2.88
C VAL A 575 -3.63 -32.22 2.36
N GLU A 576 -3.12 -32.19 1.12
CA GLU A 576 -2.40 -33.32 0.52
C GLU A 576 -1.15 -33.67 1.33
N GLN A 577 -0.35 -32.67 1.71
CA GLN A 577 0.84 -32.86 2.54
C GLN A 577 0.49 -33.37 3.95
N LEU A 578 -0.55 -32.82 4.60
CA LEU A 578 -1.03 -33.31 5.91
C LEU A 578 -1.61 -34.74 5.83
N SER A 579 -2.10 -35.15 4.66
CA SER A 579 -2.60 -36.50 4.38
C SER A 579 -1.46 -37.50 4.08
N GLY A 580 -0.19 -37.07 4.12
CA GLY A 580 0.97 -37.89 3.83
C GLY A 580 1.41 -37.90 2.36
N GLY A 581 0.94 -36.94 1.57
CA GLY A 581 1.43 -36.67 0.21
C GLY A 581 2.83 -36.05 0.19
N PRO A 582 3.41 -35.83 -1.00
CA PRO A 582 4.75 -35.25 -1.14
C PRO A 582 4.81 -33.84 -0.54
N ALA A 583 5.97 -33.48 0.01
CA ALA A 583 6.21 -32.11 0.47
C ALA A 583 6.12 -31.15 -0.72
N SER A 584 5.35 -30.07 -0.55
CA SER A 584 5.13 -29.03 -1.56
C SER A 584 5.61 -27.68 -1.03
N ASP A 585 5.90 -26.75 -1.93
CA ASP A 585 6.30 -25.37 -1.56
C ASP A 585 5.06 -24.56 -1.14
N LEU A 586 4.57 -24.82 0.07
CA LEU A 586 3.38 -24.21 0.64
C LEU A 586 3.58 -22.73 0.94
N LEU A 587 4.78 -22.33 1.34
CA LEU A 587 5.13 -20.94 1.59
C LEU A 587 5.04 -20.07 0.32
N SER A 588 5.55 -20.54 -0.82
CA SER A 588 5.43 -19.81 -2.09
C SER A 588 3.97 -19.69 -2.55
N LYS A 589 3.20 -20.78 -2.44
CA LYS A 589 1.76 -20.76 -2.75
C LYS A 589 0.99 -19.79 -1.85
N ALA A 590 1.29 -19.77 -0.54
CA ALA A 590 0.68 -18.84 0.41
C ALA A 590 0.97 -17.39 0.07
N ARG A 591 2.19 -17.07 -0.37
CA ARG A 591 2.55 -15.72 -0.86
C ARG A 591 1.81 -15.36 -2.13
N GLY A 592 1.72 -16.28 -3.09
CA GLY A 592 0.95 -16.06 -4.33
C GLY A 592 -0.52 -15.71 -4.06
N LEU A 593 -1.12 -16.31 -3.03
CA LEU A 593 -2.45 -15.96 -2.55
C LEU A 593 -2.51 -14.55 -1.94
N ASP A 594 -1.56 -14.18 -1.08
CA ASP A 594 -1.54 -12.85 -0.46
C ASP A 594 -1.36 -11.75 -1.52
N THR A 595 -0.45 -11.93 -2.49
CA THR A 595 -0.27 -11.00 -3.62
C THR A 595 -1.56 -10.82 -4.42
N ALA A 596 -2.24 -11.92 -4.78
CA ALA A 596 -3.50 -11.84 -5.52
C ALA A 596 -4.59 -11.12 -4.71
N LEU A 597 -4.62 -11.33 -3.39
CA LEU A 597 -5.60 -10.73 -2.50
C LEU A 597 -5.36 -9.23 -2.31
N ASP A 598 -4.10 -8.79 -2.26
CA ASP A 598 -3.72 -7.37 -2.24
C ASP A 598 -4.06 -6.67 -3.57
N GLU A 599 -3.81 -7.31 -4.71
CA GLU A 599 -4.22 -6.77 -6.02
C GLU A 599 -5.75 -6.60 -6.11
N LEU A 600 -6.51 -7.59 -5.64
CA LEU A 600 -7.97 -7.51 -5.56
C LEU A 600 -8.39 -6.37 -4.61
N ARG A 601 -7.75 -6.23 -3.45
CA ARG A 601 -8.04 -5.17 -2.48
C ARG A 601 -7.80 -3.79 -3.07
N ASP A 602 -6.68 -3.60 -3.77
CA ASP A 602 -6.35 -2.33 -4.42
C ASP A 602 -7.34 -1.99 -5.53
N SER A 603 -7.75 -2.99 -6.32
CA SER A 603 -8.76 -2.80 -7.38
C SER A 603 -10.16 -2.46 -6.82
N THR A 604 -10.51 -3.01 -5.66
CA THR A 604 -11.84 -2.83 -5.03
C THR A 604 -11.91 -1.62 -4.10
N ASN A 605 -10.76 -1.05 -3.69
CA ASN A 605 -10.65 0.10 -2.81
C ASN A 605 -11.54 1.30 -3.26
N PRO A 606 -11.60 1.70 -4.55
CA PRO A 606 -12.49 2.78 -5.01
C PRO A 606 -13.98 2.49 -4.78
N LEU A 607 -14.40 1.23 -4.86
CA LEU A 607 -15.79 0.79 -4.65
C LEU A 607 -16.19 0.79 -3.17
N THR A 608 -15.22 0.71 -2.26
CA THR A 608 -15.45 0.72 -0.81
C THR A 608 -15.58 2.13 -0.20
N TYR A 609 -15.44 3.20 -1.01
CA TYR A 609 -15.46 4.57 -0.52
C TYR A 609 -16.86 5.04 -0.07
N PRO A 610 -16.99 5.89 0.98
CA PRO A 610 -18.29 6.30 1.53
C PRO A 610 -19.24 7.03 0.57
N ILE A 611 -18.68 7.62 -0.48
CA ILE A 611 -19.40 8.50 -1.43
C ILE A 611 -19.90 7.72 -2.66
N THR A 612 -19.52 6.44 -2.83
CA THR A 612 -20.00 5.62 -3.95
C THR A 612 -21.53 5.51 -3.90
N PRO A 613 -22.26 5.89 -4.96
CA PRO A 613 -23.72 5.97 -4.94
C PRO A 613 -24.42 4.61 -4.71
N LEU A 614 -23.70 3.50 -4.93
CA LEU A 614 -24.21 2.13 -4.79
C LEU A 614 -23.86 1.54 -3.41
N ARG A 615 -24.61 1.95 -2.38
CA ARG A 615 -24.42 1.49 -0.98
C ARG A 615 -24.51 -0.03 -0.81
N GLY A 616 -25.32 -0.71 -1.61
CA GLY A 616 -25.44 -2.19 -1.61
C GLY A 616 -24.13 -2.86 -2.04
N ARG A 617 -23.62 -2.46 -3.20
CA ARG A 617 -22.36 -2.97 -3.78
C ARG A 617 -21.16 -2.77 -2.84
N ARG A 618 -21.11 -1.63 -2.14
CA ARG A 618 -20.09 -1.31 -1.13
C ARG A 618 -20.09 -2.28 0.07
N ARG A 619 -21.26 -2.78 0.49
CA ARG A 619 -21.39 -3.75 1.58
C ARG A 619 -20.97 -5.13 1.12
N THR A 620 -21.41 -5.54 -0.07
CA THR A 620 -21.05 -6.82 -0.69
C THR A 620 -19.55 -6.95 -0.90
N VAL A 621 -18.89 -5.93 -1.48
CA VAL A 621 -17.44 -5.95 -1.71
C VAL A 621 -16.64 -6.01 -0.40
N ARG A 622 -17.02 -5.24 0.63
CA ARG A 622 -16.36 -5.30 1.94
C ARG A 622 -16.55 -6.66 2.62
N TYR A 623 -17.73 -7.25 2.47
CA TYR A 623 -18.02 -8.58 3.01
C TYR A 623 -17.23 -9.67 2.26
N LEU A 624 -17.15 -9.60 0.93
CA LEU A 624 -16.35 -10.49 0.09
C LEU A 624 -14.87 -10.44 0.45
N VAL A 625 -14.26 -9.25 0.46
CA VAL A 625 -12.84 -9.08 0.78
C VAL A 625 -12.54 -9.59 2.20
N ALA A 626 -13.39 -9.28 3.19
CA ALA A 626 -13.20 -9.76 4.56
C ALA A 626 -13.31 -11.29 4.68
N LEU A 627 -14.22 -11.92 3.93
CA LEU A 627 -14.32 -13.38 3.88
C LEU A 627 -13.07 -14.00 3.23
N LEU A 628 -12.60 -13.44 2.11
CA LEU A 628 -11.39 -13.90 1.44
C LEU A 628 -10.15 -13.75 2.33
N GLU A 629 -9.99 -12.64 3.04
CA GLU A 629 -8.92 -12.44 4.03
C GLU A 629 -8.97 -13.51 5.14
N THR A 630 -10.18 -13.85 5.60
CA THR A 630 -10.40 -14.89 6.61
C THR A 630 -10.04 -16.27 6.06
N CYS A 631 -10.45 -16.59 4.83
CA CYS A 631 -10.09 -17.83 4.15
C CYS A 631 -8.58 -17.93 3.94
N ALA A 632 -7.93 -16.86 3.46
CA ALA A 632 -6.49 -16.81 3.26
C ALA A 632 -5.73 -17.03 4.56
N TYR A 633 -6.15 -16.41 5.66
CA TYR A 633 -5.57 -16.66 6.98
C TYR A 633 -5.62 -18.14 7.38
N HIS A 634 -6.77 -18.81 7.18
CA HIS A 634 -6.92 -20.22 7.53
C HIS A 634 -6.15 -21.15 6.59
N ALA A 635 -6.09 -20.82 5.30
CA ALA A 635 -5.25 -21.54 4.34
C ALA A 635 -3.75 -21.40 4.69
N ARG A 636 -3.28 -20.19 5.06
CA ARG A 636 -1.92 -19.95 5.56
C ARG A 636 -1.61 -20.72 6.84
N SER A 637 -2.56 -20.72 7.79
CA SER A 637 -2.40 -21.45 9.04
C SER A 637 -2.33 -22.96 8.83
N LEU A 638 -3.10 -23.48 7.86
CA LEU A 638 -3.05 -24.89 7.46
C LEU A 638 -1.71 -25.23 6.80
N ALA A 639 -1.26 -24.39 5.87
CA ALA A 639 0.04 -24.50 5.21
C ALA A 639 1.20 -24.52 6.22
N ALA A 640 1.23 -23.56 7.16
CA ALA A 640 2.25 -23.51 8.20
C ALA A 640 2.23 -24.74 9.11
N THR A 641 1.04 -25.29 9.41
CA THR A 641 0.93 -26.51 10.22
C THR A 641 1.43 -27.74 9.44
N ALA A 642 1.20 -27.79 8.13
CA ALA A 642 1.67 -28.84 7.24
C ALA A 642 3.20 -28.86 7.08
N GLU A 643 3.85 -27.69 7.11
CA GLU A 643 5.31 -27.57 7.12
C GLU A 643 5.93 -28.01 8.45
N LEU A 644 5.28 -27.69 9.58
CA LEU A 644 5.77 -28.04 10.92
C LEU A 644 5.60 -29.52 11.25
N VAL A 645 4.66 -30.21 10.60
CA VAL A 645 4.34 -31.62 10.88
C VAL A 645 4.30 -32.46 9.59
N PRO A 646 5.42 -32.58 8.87
CA PRO A 646 5.41 -33.16 7.52
C PRO A 646 5.13 -34.69 7.49
N HIS A 647 5.07 -35.38 8.64
CA HIS A 647 4.97 -36.86 8.68
C HIS A 647 4.18 -37.45 9.87
N SER A 648 3.25 -36.71 10.50
CA SER A 648 2.46 -37.30 11.60
C SER A 648 1.48 -38.37 11.10
N ARG A 649 1.77 -39.65 11.40
CA ARG A 649 0.91 -40.81 11.07
C ARG A 649 -0.52 -40.69 11.62
N THR A 650 -0.72 -39.94 12.70
CA THR A 650 -2.03 -39.72 13.35
C THR A 650 -2.92 -38.72 12.62
N ILE A 651 -2.35 -37.78 11.85
CA ILE A 651 -3.12 -36.81 11.05
C ILE A 651 -3.44 -37.40 9.67
N ALA A 652 -2.46 -38.08 9.06
CA ALA A 652 -2.62 -38.72 7.75
C ALA A 652 -3.66 -39.85 7.72
N ALA A 653 -3.99 -40.45 8.87
CA ALA A 653 -4.94 -41.54 8.98
C ALA A 653 -6.42 -41.09 9.14
N ASP A 654 -6.71 -39.79 9.27
CA ASP A 654 -8.08 -39.32 9.46
C ASP A 654 -8.81 -39.13 8.11
N PRO A 655 -9.78 -39.99 7.75
CA PRO A 655 -10.52 -39.88 6.50
C PRO A 655 -11.38 -38.60 6.42
N ARG A 656 -11.61 -37.89 7.53
CA ARG A 656 -12.34 -36.61 7.56
C ARG A 656 -11.53 -35.48 6.93
N LEU A 657 -10.20 -35.50 7.07
CA LEU A 657 -9.29 -34.50 6.50
C LEU A 657 -9.38 -34.46 4.97
N HIS A 658 -9.26 -35.63 4.35
CA HIS A 658 -9.30 -35.78 2.90
C HIS A 658 -10.66 -35.38 2.31
N ARG A 659 -11.77 -35.79 2.93
CA ARG A 659 -13.13 -35.42 2.50
C ARG A 659 -13.38 -33.92 2.61
N ALA A 660 -12.93 -33.28 3.71
CA ALA A 660 -13.08 -31.84 3.88
C ALA A 660 -12.26 -31.07 2.82
N GLY A 661 -11.02 -31.49 2.56
CA GLY A 661 -10.19 -30.88 1.51
C GLY A 661 -10.80 -31.00 0.11
N GLN A 662 -11.32 -32.17 -0.26
CA GLN A 662 -11.99 -32.38 -1.55
C GLN A 662 -13.23 -31.47 -1.71
N ARG A 663 -14.05 -31.34 -0.66
CA ARG A 663 -15.22 -30.45 -0.69
C ARG A 663 -14.82 -28.98 -0.83
N ILE A 664 -13.83 -28.52 -0.05
CA ILE A 664 -13.35 -27.14 -0.13
C ILE A 664 -12.81 -26.84 -1.53
N ALA A 665 -11.99 -27.74 -2.09
CA ALA A 665 -11.47 -27.60 -3.44
C ALA A 665 -12.59 -27.56 -4.51
N HIS A 666 -13.60 -28.44 -4.38
CA HIS A 666 -14.76 -28.43 -5.26
C HIS A 666 -15.54 -27.10 -5.18
N ASN A 667 -15.84 -26.64 -3.96
CA ASN A 667 -16.55 -25.39 -3.75
C ASN A 667 -15.79 -24.19 -4.31
N ILE A 668 -14.46 -24.14 -4.11
CA ILE A 668 -13.61 -23.08 -4.67
C ILE A 668 -13.63 -23.11 -6.21
N GLN A 669 -13.56 -24.29 -6.83
CA GLN A 669 -13.65 -24.44 -8.29
C GLN A 669 -15.00 -23.98 -8.84
N VAL A 670 -16.10 -24.33 -8.17
CA VAL A 670 -17.45 -23.89 -8.56
C VAL A 670 -17.57 -22.35 -8.47
N LEU A 671 -17.05 -21.75 -7.40
CA LEU A 671 -17.05 -20.29 -7.24
C LEU A 671 -16.16 -19.61 -8.29
N ALA A 672 -14.96 -20.14 -8.56
CA ALA A 672 -14.05 -19.60 -9.58
C ALA A 672 -14.68 -19.67 -10.98
N ALA A 673 -15.24 -20.83 -11.34
CA ALA A 673 -15.92 -21.01 -12.63
C ALA A 673 -17.14 -20.08 -12.80
N HIS A 674 -17.90 -19.82 -11.73
CA HIS A 674 -19.03 -18.90 -11.77
C HIS A 674 -18.61 -17.43 -11.95
N VAL A 675 -17.44 -17.05 -11.43
CA VAL A 675 -16.87 -15.71 -11.57
C VAL A 675 -16.27 -15.50 -12.96
N GLU A 676 -15.66 -16.53 -13.56
CA GLU A 676 -15.03 -16.45 -14.89
C GLU A 676 -16.02 -16.62 -16.06
N GLU A 677 -16.95 -17.57 -15.95
CA GLU A 677 -18.01 -17.82 -16.93
C GLU A 677 -19.36 -17.40 -16.32
N GLU A 678 -19.88 -16.23 -16.71
CA GLU A 678 -21.23 -15.76 -16.33
C GLU A 678 -22.27 -16.87 -16.59
N GLY A 679 -22.67 -17.61 -15.53
CA GLY A 679 -23.71 -18.64 -15.59
C GLY A 679 -23.25 -20.10 -15.60
N ALA A 680 -22.00 -20.41 -15.21
CA ALA A 680 -21.60 -21.80 -14.93
C ALA A 680 -22.57 -22.44 -13.90
N ARG A 681 -23.13 -23.61 -14.25
CA ARG A 681 -24.10 -24.34 -13.41
C ARG A 681 -23.35 -25.25 -12.45
N GLY A 682 -23.29 -24.87 -11.18
CA GLY A 682 -22.78 -25.66 -10.07
C GLY A 682 -23.40 -25.22 -8.75
N GLU A 683 -23.49 -26.14 -7.79
CA GLU A 683 -23.98 -25.84 -6.44
C GLU A 683 -22.82 -26.02 -5.45
N VAL A 684 -22.71 -25.09 -4.50
CA VAL A 684 -21.74 -25.20 -3.42
C VAL A 684 -22.26 -26.20 -2.38
N GLU A 685 -21.44 -27.18 -2.01
CA GLU A 685 -21.81 -28.20 -1.04
C GLU A 685 -21.53 -27.73 0.39
N SER A 686 -22.53 -27.78 1.27
CA SER A 686 -22.35 -27.52 2.71
C SER A 686 -22.14 -28.83 3.47
N GLY A 687 -21.01 -28.95 4.18
CA GLY A 687 -20.70 -30.12 5.00
C GLY A 687 -21.41 -30.18 6.35
N ALA A 688 -21.54 -31.38 6.93
CA ALA A 688 -21.83 -31.51 8.35
C ALA A 688 -20.71 -30.83 9.18
N SER A 689 -21.08 -29.97 10.13
CA SER A 689 -20.12 -29.28 10.99
C SER A 689 -19.20 -30.29 11.66
N ILE A 690 -17.90 -30.21 11.38
CA ILE A 690 -16.88 -31.09 11.97
C ILE A 690 -16.93 -30.98 13.51
N ALA A 691 -17.25 -29.80 14.05
CA ALA A 691 -17.52 -29.57 15.47
C ALA A 691 -18.71 -30.35 16.05
N SER A 692 -19.78 -30.59 15.26
CA SER A 692 -20.94 -31.37 15.70
C SER A 692 -20.63 -32.88 15.77
N THR A 693 -19.76 -33.37 14.89
CA THR A 693 -19.29 -34.77 14.88
C THR A 693 -18.20 -35.04 15.92
N LEU A 694 -17.47 -34.01 16.36
CA LEU A 694 -16.50 -34.09 17.46
C LEU A 694 -17.16 -34.13 18.85
N ARG A 695 -18.40 -33.65 19.00
CA ARG A 695 -19.17 -33.72 20.26
C ARG A 695 -19.76 -35.10 20.53
N ASP A 696 -19.88 -35.95 19.51
CA ASP A 696 -20.60 -37.23 19.58
C ASP A 696 -19.70 -38.43 19.96
N ASP A 697 -18.40 -38.23 20.16
CA ASP A 697 -17.43 -39.30 20.48
C ASP A 697 -17.47 -39.81 21.94
N GLY A 698 -18.52 -39.49 22.70
CA GLY A 698 -18.87 -40.13 23.98
C GLY A 698 -17.85 -40.03 25.13
N SER A 699 -16.69 -39.43 24.93
CA SER A 699 -15.66 -39.23 25.96
C SER A 699 -15.78 -37.82 26.54
N GLY A 700 -16.16 -37.73 27.82
CA GLY A 700 -16.42 -36.48 28.54
C GLY A 700 -15.18 -35.60 28.82
N THR A 701 -14.16 -35.64 27.97
CA THR A 701 -12.94 -34.80 28.05
C THR A 701 -12.71 -34.17 26.68
N GLU A 702 -12.80 -32.84 26.60
CA GLU A 702 -12.57 -32.08 25.36
C GLU A 702 -11.14 -32.35 24.80
N PRO A 703 -10.98 -32.92 23.59
CA PRO A 703 -9.67 -33.19 22.99
C PRO A 703 -8.99 -31.91 22.43
N SER A 704 -9.21 -30.75 23.04
CA SER A 704 -8.85 -29.41 22.52
C SER A 704 -7.33 -29.14 22.36
N GLY A 705 -6.47 -30.12 22.68
CA GLY A 705 -5.02 -30.00 22.72
C GLY A 705 -4.24 -30.63 21.54
N THR A 706 -4.85 -31.48 20.71
CA THR A 706 -4.11 -32.21 19.67
C THR A 706 -3.91 -31.37 18.40
N VAL A 707 -2.79 -31.57 17.70
CA VAL A 707 -2.50 -30.91 16.42
C VAL A 707 -3.59 -31.21 15.38
N THR A 708 -4.10 -32.45 15.37
CA THR A 708 -5.23 -32.88 14.52
C THR A 708 -6.47 -32.00 14.72
N PHE A 709 -6.81 -31.66 15.97
CA PHE A 709 -7.95 -30.80 16.27
C PHE A 709 -7.77 -29.38 15.72
N ARG A 710 -6.55 -28.83 15.79
CA ARG A 710 -6.22 -27.51 15.22
C ARG A 710 -6.37 -27.50 13.70
N VAL A 711 -5.84 -28.54 13.03
CA VAL A 711 -5.95 -28.74 11.58
C VAL A 711 -7.41 -28.82 11.13
N LEU A 712 -8.21 -29.66 11.80
CA LEU A 712 -9.63 -29.84 11.49
C LEU A 712 -10.43 -28.54 11.71
N ARG A 713 -10.07 -27.73 12.71
CA ARG A 713 -10.71 -26.43 12.95
C ARG A 713 -10.38 -25.41 11.87
N HIS A 714 -9.12 -25.34 11.43
CA HIS A 714 -8.74 -24.45 10.31
C HIS A 714 -9.46 -24.84 9.02
N LEU A 715 -9.60 -26.14 8.75
CA LEU A 715 -10.38 -26.63 7.62
C LEU A 715 -11.88 -26.31 7.75
N GLN A 716 -12.46 -26.47 8.94
CA GLN A 716 -13.86 -26.11 9.16
C GLN A 716 -14.10 -24.62 8.91
N ARG A 717 -13.23 -23.74 9.43
CA ARG A 717 -13.36 -22.29 9.22
C ARG A 717 -13.15 -21.89 7.77
N LEU A 718 -12.22 -22.55 7.07
CA LEU A 718 -12.02 -22.36 5.64
C LEU A 718 -13.26 -22.77 4.85
N ASP A 719 -13.86 -23.92 5.16
CA ASP A 719 -15.10 -24.41 4.54
C ASP A 719 -16.28 -23.45 4.79
N GLU A 720 -16.48 -23.00 6.03
CA GLU A 720 -17.49 -21.99 6.40
C GLU A 720 -17.29 -20.68 5.65
N GLY A 721 -16.03 -20.22 5.52
CA GLY A 721 -15.68 -19.01 4.78
C GLY A 721 -15.97 -19.13 3.29
N VAL A 722 -15.58 -20.25 2.67
CA VAL A 722 -15.82 -20.55 1.24
C VAL A 722 -17.32 -20.66 0.95
N VAL A 723 -18.09 -21.38 1.76
CA VAL A 723 -19.56 -21.44 1.62
C VAL A 723 -20.18 -20.04 1.83
N GLY A 724 -19.62 -19.24 2.73
CA GLY A 724 -20.02 -17.85 2.96
C GLY A 724 -19.88 -16.93 1.74
N LEU A 725 -18.98 -17.27 0.79
CA LEU A 725 -18.79 -16.54 -0.47
C LEU A 725 -19.90 -16.82 -1.50
N ALA A 726 -20.65 -17.93 -1.37
CA ALA A 726 -21.71 -18.27 -2.33
C ALA A 726 -22.85 -17.22 -2.35
N ARG A 727 -23.24 -16.73 -1.17
CA ARG A 727 -24.32 -15.73 -1.02
C ARG A 727 -24.02 -14.38 -1.71
N PRO A 728 -22.86 -13.73 -1.51
CA PRO A 728 -22.54 -12.48 -2.20
C PRO A 728 -22.27 -12.66 -3.70
N LEU A 729 -21.93 -13.87 -4.16
CA LEU A 729 -21.70 -14.20 -5.58
C LEU A 729 -22.93 -14.78 -6.28
N ASP A 730 -24.08 -14.86 -5.59
CA ASP A 730 -25.35 -15.41 -6.10
C ASP A 730 -25.26 -16.88 -6.59
N VAL A 731 -24.37 -17.66 -5.97
CA VAL A 731 -24.18 -19.09 -6.27
C VAL A 731 -25.10 -19.93 -5.37
N PRO A 732 -25.89 -20.86 -5.91
CA PRO A 732 -26.78 -21.72 -5.13
C PRO A 732 -25.98 -22.66 -4.21
N VAL A 733 -26.50 -22.87 -2.99
CA VAL A 733 -25.94 -23.79 -2.00
C VAL A 733 -26.85 -25.02 -1.91
N ALA A 734 -26.30 -26.21 -2.12
CA ALA A 734 -27.05 -27.46 -2.00
C ALA A 734 -27.54 -27.65 -0.54
N GLU A 735 -28.85 -27.85 -0.35
CA GLU A 735 -29.42 -28.09 0.98
C GLU A 735 -29.10 -29.52 1.48
N ARG A 736 -28.84 -29.58 2.79
CA ARG A 736 -28.46 -30.75 3.60
C ARG A 736 -29.25 -32.02 3.25
N THR A 737 -28.61 -33.00 2.62
CA THR A 737 -29.15 -34.37 2.55
C THR A 737 -28.95 -35.04 3.91
N ASP A 738 -29.89 -34.83 4.83
CA ASP A 738 -30.04 -35.70 6.00
C ASP A 738 -30.40 -37.09 5.49
N THR A 739 -29.39 -37.96 5.33
CA THR A 739 -29.60 -39.39 5.16
C THR A 739 -30.23 -39.90 6.45
N LYS A 740 -31.57 -39.87 6.52
CA LYS A 740 -32.35 -40.67 7.46
C LYS A 740 -31.89 -42.11 7.30
N ALA A 741 -31.05 -42.57 8.23
CA ALA A 741 -30.82 -43.98 8.45
C ALA A 741 -32.19 -44.61 8.74
N VAL A 742 -32.73 -45.28 7.74
CA VAL A 742 -33.81 -46.25 7.91
C VAL A 742 -33.22 -47.34 8.78
N ARG A 743 -33.69 -47.39 10.03
CA ARG A 743 -33.63 -48.61 10.85
C ARG A 743 -34.47 -49.66 10.12
N ASP A 744 -33.81 -50.69 9.62
CA ASP A 744 -34.34 -52.05 9.58
C ASP A 744 -33.34 -52.96 10.30
#